data_AF-A0A1V8T7G3-F1
#
_entry.id   AF-A0A1V8T7G3-F1
#
_cell.length_a   1.000
_cell.length_b   1.000
_cell.length_c   1.000
_cell.angle_alpha   90.00
_cell.angle_beta   90.00
_cell.angle_gamma   90.00
#
_symmetry.space_group_name_H-M   'P 1'
#
loop_
_entity.id
_entity.type
_entity.pdbx_description
1 polymer ?
#
loop_
_entity_poly.entity_id
_entity_poly.type
_entity_poly.pdbx_seq_one_letter_code
_entity_poly.pdbx_strand_id
1 'polypeptide(L)'
;MPRYTVDIVEVDDGFASITLLIPLGKGAIVSALTGEIYKRCSKEQIPVTVSSHEIKLHLKHVRGPRIDQEDVLYDVVVQPETENIFAICSPMPIKESALPVTSTQSNRIVLRVYIRTPATSKDPIDVLPKFNIKPAVFEHTGIVNECNCNFARTLADAPGLTGSFLVVSSKSTVKSLQAAVSTKFAIDGALRAEFGVDIETTKRFCYHGVQDAFGHFAKMPVVSVCSKERHIPTHARVIESADDSSHARYSVVDLHTSEMPIHTSAMSATVADSGLFQLDEGHGLEMFVVHRTTTAVSTQRSIGNDAIYRDQAHWQPPVRQSNRGMAMFLSSLRVTASHVMDMDEDESAQDAVLHVFDVLVGFPPALRTFYLLSMGKTPTTQECAALSHAIFHTLDKIVPTELAGFGKDRLFEGSRLLFGLILERAKSVKLTTAGPQDFDAPSLTSLNTTELRDAQTQEHVMHAVSTQLGLIERGYYDVFAPGGLLFTSPAQPNLQRRDSVDPLTARLAVLSGGTSREIDTFSKHQLLSKYDYEDGGVQDAIIDSTELTDLHYLAELCGQNKLAVHMPSQLVSAEHPCLTFDRNAHLAVYLGEEGCAQPGKSSQVFRPQHETSTEDTAVIEQLIAPIIKTYESAGTDVFDAVGGAAVRKLAAPDEIVVFCVDTSASMRKYTDFSEVNSDGTSSDVRSIAPAIEPEYYNGIPFDEIKATLSRYEAIDDIIAIVRTASGTGRRSRATVVLSLLGTALSNQLICKAEALDRARQRTHHFHRNGALAEQTAAMDQLKRFRTGIQIHEQGLCDFLVYRAGVMPHAGKWKWAVGDAVPNAAGSAQFTVLPAMVTEIPNDIKCPISYGLMDDAFIAADGQIRSRDALGKWFDVRRSSPLHGTPVSDIGTQEHELTVDKATLWKLGKGLIVTLPTDDQPPLAKKPRMQDDDQLLLFFDSNCGGFHRTVPGSLSLHDLYSLAFRGLKGRHSTFQLVLSPNTVLQPDETSLVAKGFTTNATIIIRITDGDDVTATGSNGGTTATRLALVKVFQGRHHCKVAY
;
A
#
# COMPACT_ATOMS: atom_id res chain seq x y z
N MET A 1 37.96 23.91 12.40
CA MET A 1 36.84 24.21 11.48
C MET A 1 37.38 25.16 10.43
N PRO A 2 37.46 24.76 9.14
CA PRO A 2 37.94 25.63 8.07
C PRO A 2 37.09 26.90 7.97
N ARG A 3 37.74 28.02 7.64
CA ARG A 3 37.11 29.32 7.42
C ARG A 3 37.27 29.66 5.94
N TYR A 4 36.15 29.93 5.28
CA TYR A 4 36.11 30.25 3.87
C TYR A 4 35.91 31.75 3.70
N THR A 5 36.76 32.38 2.90
CA THR A 5 36.65 33.81 2.55
C THR A 5 35.78 33.93 1.30
N VAL A 6 34.62 34.60 1.43
CA VAL A 6 33.65 34.77 0.36
C VAL A 6 33.47 36.24 0.03
N ASP A 7 33.80 36.63 -1.20
CA ASP A 7 33.60 37.98 -1.74
C ASP A 7 32.26 38.04 -2.47
N ILE A 8 31.31 38.82 -1.95
CA ILE A 8 30.00 39.04 -2.58
C ILE A 8 30.15 40.12 -3.67
N VAL A 9 29.65 39.81 -4.86
CA VAL A 9 29.69 40.70 -6.03
C VAL A 9 28.30 40.84 -6.63
N GLU A 10 27.78 42.06 -6.65
CA GLU A 10 26.51 42.40 -7.30
C GLU A 10 26.74 42.74 -8.78
N VAL A 11 25.84 42.28 -9.65
CA VAL A 11 26.05 42.34 -11.11
C VAL A 11 25.84 43.74 -11.70
N ASP A 12 25.11 44.62 -11.01
CA ASP A 12 24.60 45.87 -11.60
C ASP A 12 25.20 47.18 -11.05
N ASP A 13 25.96 47.17 -9.94
CA ASP A 13 26.60 48.37 -9.39
C ASP A 13 28.12 48.20 -9.23
N GLY A 14 28.88 49.22 -9.64
CA GLY A 14 30.34 49.18 -9.70
C GLY A 14 31.03 48.80 -8.38
N PHE A 15 31.61 47.59 -8.34
CA PHE A 15 32.66 47.09 -7.43
C PHE A 15 32.64 47.58 -5.97
N ALA A 16 31.50 47.48 -5.28
CA ALA A 16 31.48 47.37 -3.82
C ALA A 16 31.44 45.88 -3.44
N SER A 17 32.59 45.23 -3.26
CA SER A 17 32.66 43.83 -2.81
C SER A 17 32.66 43.75 -1.29
N ILE A 18 31.70 43.02 -0.71
CA ILE A 18 31.68 42.73 0.73
C ILE A 18 32.28 41.34 0.95
N THR A 19 33.30 41.27 1.81
CA THR A 19 33.97 40.00 2.14
C THR A 19 33.39 39.42 3.44
N LEU A 20 32.88 38.19 3.36
CA LEU A 20 32.40 37.41 4.50
C LEU A 20 33.37 36.28 4.84
N LEU A 21 33.62 36.08 6.13
CA LEU A 21 34.41 34.94 6.62
C LEU A 21 33.50 33.87 7.24
N ILE A 22 33.28 32.76 6.52
CA ILE A 22 32.29 31.75 6.88
C ILE A 22 32.97 30.48 7.42
N PRO A 23 32.78 30.10 8.70
CA PRO A 23 33.27 28.84 9.23
C PRO A 23 32.29 27.72 8.87
N LEU A 24 32.78 26.64 8.26
CA LEU A 24 31.99 25.42 7.95
C LEU A 24 32.79 24.15 8.25
N GLY A 25 32.11 23.01 8.38
CA GLY A 25 32.74 21.70 8.56
C GLY A 25 33.38 21.18 7.26
N LYS A 26 34.38 20.30 7.36
CA LYS A 26 35.09 19.75 6.17
C LYS A 26 34.18 18.92 5.25
N GLY A 27 33.10 18.34 5.78
CA GLY A 27 32.11 17.58 5.00
C GLY A 27 30.91 18.41 4.53
N ALA A 28 30.94 19.74 4.67
CA ALA A 28 29.85 20.59 4.21
C ALA A 28 29.79 20.61 2.68
N ILE A 29 28.58 20.51 2.13
CA ILE A 29 28.32 20.70 0.70
C ILE A 29 28.24 22.19 0.36
N VAL A 30 28.48 22.52 -0.90
CA VAL A 30 28.51 23.92 -1.38
C VAL A 30 27.17 24.63 -1.19
N SER A 31 26.03 23.94 -1.29
CA SER A 31 24.71 24.51 -1.00
C SER A 31 24.58 24.99 0.47
N ALA A 32 25.26 24.35 1.42
CA ALA A 32 25.29 24.81 2.81
C ALA A 32 26.07 26.13 2.96
N LEU A 33 27.11 26.34 2.16
CA LEU A 33 27.81 27.63 2.07
C LEU A 33 26.90 28.71 1.48
N THR A 34 26.13 28.40 0.45
CA THR A 34 25.15 29.34 -0.12
C THR A 34 24.08 29.75 0.90
N GLY A 35 23.55 28.81 1.68
CA GLY A 35 22.60 29.11 2.76
C GLY A 35 23.19 30.04 3.84
N GLU A 36 24.43 29.80 4.24
CA GLU A 36 25.12 30.63 5.24
C GLU A 36 25.47 32.04 4.71
N ILE A 37 25.71 32.18 3.40
CA ILE A 37 25.85 33.49 2.74
C ILE A 37 24.54 34.28 2.88
N TYR A 38 23.39 33.71 2.52
CA TYR A 38 22.09 34.39 2.68
C TYR A 38 21.81 34.81 4.13
N LYS A 39 22.07 33.92 5.09
CA LYS A 39 21.90 34.19 6.52
C LYS A 39 22.73 35.39 6.98
N ARG A 40 23.97 35.51 6.50
CA ARG A 40 24.87 36.61 6.86
C ARG A 40 24.56 37.90 6.10
N CYS A 41 24.16 37.82 4.83
CA CYS A 41 23.66 38.97 4.09
C CYS A 41 22.45 39.60 4.79
N SER A 42 21.49 38.78 5.25
CA SER A 42 20.34 39.24 6.01
C SER A 42 20.74 39.89 7.34
N LYS A 43 21.75 39.34 8.03
CA LYS A 43 22.23 39.88 9.32
C LYS A 43 22.96 41.22 9.16
N GLU A 44 23.73 41.38 8.09
CA GLU A 44 24.49 42.60 7.76
C GLU A 44 23.66 43.62 6.94
N GLN A 45 22.35 43.40 6.80
CA GLN A 45 21.42 44.25 6.04
C GLN A 45 21.82 44.47 4.56
N ILE A 46 22.48 43.48 3.96
CA ILE A 46 22.81 43.46 2.53
C ILE A 46 21.54 43.02 1.77
N PRO A 47 21.11 43.73 0.71
CA PRO A 47 19.82 43.51 0.02
C PRO A 47 19.79 42.25 -0.87
N VAL A 48 20.40 41.15 -0.42
CA VAL A 48 20.45 39.86 -1.10
C VAL A 48 19.62 38.86 -0.30
N THR A 49 18.44 38.51 -0.79
CA THR A 49 17.56 37.49 -0.19
C THR A 49 17.37 36.30 -1.11
N VAL A 50 16.98 35.14 -0.54
CA VAL A 50 16.68 33.90 -1.29
C VAL A 50 15.59 34.12 -2.33
N SER A 51 14.63 35.02 -2.05
CA SER A 51 13.51 35.34 -2.93
C SER A 51 13.82 36.37 -4.01
N SER A 52 14.89 37.16 -3.85
CA SER A 52 15.22 38.28 -4.76
C SER A 52 16.43 38.00 -5.66
N HIS A 53 17.38 37.17 -5.23
CA HIS A 53 18.66 36.99 -5.92
C HIS A 53 19.07 35.51 -6.03
N GLU A 54 19.57 35.12 -7.20
CA GLU A 54 20.28 33.86 -7.42
C GLU A 54 21.78 34.05 -7.12
N ILE A 55 22.39 33.18 -6.30
CA ILE A 55 23.83 33.21 -5.99
C ILE A 55 24.57 32.15 -6.82
N LYS A 56 25.59 32.57 -7.57
CA LYS A 56 26.54 31.69 -8.28
C LYS A 56 27.94 31.80 -7.68
N LEU A 57 28.51 30.68 -7.28
CA LEU A 57 29.82 30.62 -6.63
C LEU A 57 30.94 30.32 -7.65
N HIS A 58 32.01 31.10 -7.59
CA HIS A 58 33.20 30.97 -8.43
C HIS A 58 34.48 30.91 -7.60
N LEU A 59 35.46 30.12 -8.01
CA LEU A 59 36.73 30.00 -7.29
C LEU A 59 37.77 31.00 -7.83
N LYS A 60 38.54 31.64 -6.93
CA LYS A 60 39.69 32.56 -7.20
C LYS A 60 39.38 33.88 -7.92
N HIS A 61 38.30 33.96 -8.69
CA HIS A 61 37.94 35.16 -9.43
C HIS A 61 36.43 35.20 -9.73
N VAL A 62 35.85 36.40 -9.93
CA VAL A 62 34.44 36.62 -10.35
C VAL A 62 34.07 35.93 -11.67
N ARG A 63 35.07 35.52 -12.45
CA ARG A 63 34.89 34.75 -13.71
C ARG A 63 35.65 33.42 -13.68
N GLY A 64 36.01 32.96 -12.50
CA GLY A 64 36.73 31.71 -12.29
C GLY A 64 35.84 30.49 -12.51
N PRO A 65 36.38 29.27 -12.29
CA PRO A 65 35.62 28.04 -12.36
C PRO A 65 34.38 28.12 -11.46
N ARG A 66 33.21 27.79 -12.01
CA ARG A 66 31.96 27.71 -11.24
C ARG A 66 32.01 26.46 -10.36
N ILE A 67 31.60 26.63 -9.10
CA ILE A 67 31.50 25.56 -8.12
C ILE A 67 30.06 25.00 -8.19
N ASP A 68 29.91 23.68 -8.29
CA ASP A 68 28.59 23.04 -8.29
C ASP A 68 28.00 23.00 -6.88
N GLN A 69 26.67 23.11 -6.75
CA GLN A 69 26.01 23.15 -5.44
C GLN A 69 26.02 21.79 -4.73
N GLU A 70 26.16 20.69 -5.49
CA GLU A 70 26.19 19.32 -4.96
C GLU A 70 27.59 18.87 -4.52
N ASP A 71 28.64 19.64 -4.85
CA ASP A 71 30.01 19.29 -4.50
C ASP A 71 30.28 19.42 -3.00
N VAL A 72 31.22 18.61 -2.50
CA VAL A 72 31.77 18.77 -1.15
C VAL A 72 32.76 19.92 -1.16
N LEU A 73 32.55 20.90 -0.26
CA LEU A 73 33.28 22.17 -0.27
C LEU A 73 34.80 21.99 -0.10
N TYR A 74 35.23 20.97 0.64
CA TYR A 74 36.65 20.64 0.84
C TYR A 74 37.32 20.01 -0.39
N ASP A 75 36.55 19.37 -1.27
CA ASP A 75 37.07 18.76 -2.50
C ASP A 75 37.29 19.82 -3.59
N VAL A 76 36.50 20.91 -3.57
CA VAL A 76 36.60 22.00 -4.55
C VAL A 76 37.47 23.16 -4.06
N VAL A 77 37.48 23.44 -2.76
CA VAL A 77 38.32 24.47 -2.13
C VAL A 77 39.41 23.78 -1.32
N VAL A 78 40.48 23.41 -2.00
CA VAL A 78 41.56 22.57 -1.47
C VAL A 78 42.36 23.31 -0.40
N GLN A 79 42.46 24.64 -0.50
CA GLN A 79 43.19 25.49 0.45
C GLN A 79 42.31 26.67 0.89
N PRO A 80 41.39 26.48 1.86
CA PRO A 80 40.45 27.52 2.28
C PRO A 80 41.10 28.77 2.89
N GLU A 81 42.37 28.69 3.30
CA GLU A 81 43.13 29.82 3.83
C GLU A 81 43.70 30.75 2.74
N THR A 82 43.83 30.26 1.51
CA THR A 82 44.47 30.98 0.39
C THR A 82 43.55 31.17 -0.80
N GLU A 83 42.48 30.37 -0.90
CA GLU A 83 41.51 30.41 -1.99
C GLU A 83 40.26 31.22 -1.60
N ASN A 84 40.03 32.31 -2.32
CA ASN A 84 38.80 33.11 -2.18
C ASN A 84 37.68 32.55 -3.06
N ILE A 85 36.47 32.60 -2.56
CA ILE A 85 35.25 32.24 -3.27
C ILE A 85 34.51 33.54 -3.60
N PHE A 86 34.05 33.68 -4.85
CA PHE A 86 33.28 34.83 -5.30
C PHE A 86 31.80 34.43 -5.44
N ALA A 87 30.92 35.10 -4.69
CA ALA A 87 29.49 34.90 -4.73
C ALA A 87 28.83 35.99 -5.59
N ILE A 88 28.44 35.62 -6.81
CA ILE A 88 27.79 36.53 -7.75
C ILE A 88 26.29 36.50 -7.50
N CYS A 89 25.75 37.63 -7.03
CA CYS A 89 24.33 37.81 -6.75
C CYS A 89 23.66 38.45 -7.98
N SER A 90 22.78 37.71 -8.64
CA SER A 90 22.00 38.20 -9.79
C SER A 90 20.53 38.34 -9.39
N PRO A 91 19.87 39.48 -9.65
CA PRO A 91 18.44 39.62 -9.37
C PRO A 91 17.65 38.57 -10.16
N MET A 92 16.75 37.86 -9.47
CA MET A 92 15.83 36.95 -10.14
C MET A 92 14.85 37.79 -10.99
N PRO A 93 14.55 37.39 -12.23
CA PRO A 93 13.57 38.11 -13.04
C PRO A 93 12.23 38.09 -12.33
N ILE A 94 11.77 39.28 -11.91
CA ILE A 94 10.42 39.50 -11.39
C ILE A 94 9.47 39.05 -12.49
N LYS A 95 8.79 37.91 -12.28
CA LYS A 95 7.67 37.52 -13.14
C LYS A 95 6.57 38.54 -12.90
N GLU A 96 6.48 39.52 -13.78
CA GLU A 96 5.39 40.50 -13.78
C GLU A 96 4.05 39.75 -13.75
N SER A 97 3.34 39.97 -12.63
CA SER A 97 1.92 39.69 -12.48
C SER A 97 1.16 40.41 -13.60
N ALA A 98 0.56 39.64 -14.50
CA ALA A 98 -0.29 40.18 -15.54
C ALA A 98 -1.60 40.68 -14.91
N LEU A 99 -1.74 42.00 -14.82
CA LEU A 99 -3.03 42.66 -14.63
C LEU A 99 -3.97 42.34 -15.81
N PRO A 100 -5.30 42.30 -15.58
CA PRO A 100 -6.25 41.78 -16.55
C PRO A 100 -6.51 42.82 -17.64
N VAL A 101 -5.99 42.58 -18.84
CA VAL A 101 -6.43 43.27 -20.05
C VAL A 101 -7.76 42.65 -20.48
N THR A 102 -8.81 43.46 -20.40
CA THR A 102 -10.10 43.24 -21.04
C THR A 102 -9.88 43.16 -22.56
N SER A 103 -9.72 41.95 -23.09
CA SER A 103 -9.94 41.70 -24.51
C SER A 103 -10.40 40.26 -24.72
N THR A 104 -11.54 40.16 -25.40
CA THR A 104 -12.21 38.94 -25.85
C THR A 104 -11.36 38.21 -26.89
N GLN A 105 -10.39 37.42 -26.43
CA GLN A 105 -9.85 36.30 -27.18
C GLN A 105 -9.95 35.04 -26.32
N SER A 106 -10.44 33.95 -26.92
CA SER A 106 -10.64 32.67 -26.25
C SER A 106 -9.28 32.05 -25.87
N ASN A 107 -8.69 32.54 -24.78
CA ASN A 107 -7.53 31.92 -24.17
C ASN A 107 -7.97 30.57 -23.61
N ARG A 108 -7.45 29.50 -24.19
CA ARG A 108 -7.52 28.15 -23.61
C ARG A 108 -6.73 28.19 -22.30
N ILE A 109 -7.43 28.45 -21.20
CA ILE A 109 -6.87 28.37 -19.84
C ILE A 109 -6.40 26.92 -19.65
N VAL A 110 -5.09 26.71 -19.58
CA VAL A 110 -4.49 25.42 -19.23
C VAL A 110 -4.36 25.39 -17.73
N LEU A 111 -5.23 24.61 -17.06
CA LEU A 111 -5.14 24.39 -15.62
C LEU A 111 -4.00 23.40 -15.34
N ARG A 112 -2.99 23.84 -14.59
CA ARG A 112 -1.92 22.98 -14.08
C ARG A 112 -2.42 22.31 -12.80
N VAL A 113 -2.30 20.98 -12.75
CA VAL A 113 -2.73 20.19 -11.59
C VAL A 113 -1.55 19.44 -11.00
N TYR A 114 -1.37 19.55 -9.68
CA TYR A 114 -0.41 18.75 -8.91
C TYR A 114 -1.17 17.72 -8.09
N ILE A 115 -0.69 16.48 -8.11
CA ILE A 115 -1.28 15.39 -7.36
C ILE A 115 -0.51 15.19 -6.06
N ARG A 116 -1.21 15.27 -4.93
CA ARG A 116 -0.72 14.89 -3.61
C ARG A 116 -1.44 13.63 -3.14
N THR A 117 -0.67 12.68 -2.63
CA THR A 117 -1.20 11.52 -1.90
C THR A 117 -0.87 11.68 -0.41
N PRO A 118 -1.52 10.93 0.49
CA PRO A 118 -1.14 10.88 1.90
C PRO A 118 0.36 10.60 2.13
N ALA A 119 0.99 9.78 1.27
CA ALA A 119 2.41 9.48 1.36
C ALA A 119 3.32 10.67 0.99
N THR A 120 2.89 11.48 0.02
CA THR A 120 3.64 12.61 -0.55
C THR A 120 3.13 13.95 -0.04
N SER A 121 2.36 13.95 1.06
CA SER A 121 1.63 15.14 1.54
C SER A 121 2.57 16.30 1.86
N LYS A 122 3.74 15.98 2.43
CA LYS A 122 4.80 16.91 2.83
C LYS A 122 5.87 17.15 1.77
N ASP A 123 5.79 16.50 0.60
CA ASP A 123 6.80 16.66 -0.45
C ASP A 123 6.70 18.06 -1.09
N PRO A 124 7.83 18.65 -1.52
CA PRO A 124 7.81 19.93 -2.23
C PRO A 124 7.07 19.82 -3.56
N ILE A 125 6.33 20.87 -3.94
CA ILE A 125 5.46 20.90 -5.14
C ILE A 125 6.21 20.49 -6.42
N ASP A 126 7.50 20.80 -6.51
CA ASP A 126 8.30 20.53 -7.70
C ASP A 126 8.57 19.05 -7.97
N VAL A 127 8.49 18.21 -6.94
CA VAL A 127 8.68 16.76 -7.04
C VAL A 127 7.35 16.05 -7.36
N LEU A 128 6.22 16.75 -7.25
CA LEU A 128 4.90 16.17 -7.48
C LEU A 128 4.63 15.90 -8.97
N PRO A 129 3.87 14.84 -9.29
CA PRO A 129 3.36 14.60 -10.64
C PRO A 129 2.55 15.80 -11.16
N LYS A 130 2.91 16.30 -12.35
CA LYS A 130 2.29 17.48 -12.99
C LYS A 130 1.44 17.06 -14.19
N PHE A 131 0.18 17.48 -14.22
CA PHE A 131 -0.75 17.22 -15.33
C PHE A 131 -1.31 18.52 -15.91
N ASN A 132 -1.48 18.55 -17.23
CA ASN A 132 -2.19 19.61 -17.94
C ASN A 132 -3.55 19.05 -18.38
N ILE A 133 -4.62 19.46 -17.71
CA ILE A 133 -5.96 18.96 -18.03
C ILE A 133 -6.59 19.85 -19.10
N LYS A 134 -7.07 19.21 -20.18
CA LYS A 134 -7.99 19.84 -21.14
C LYS A 134 -9.41 19.50 -20.72
N PRO A 135 -10.39 20.40 -20.87
CA PRO A 135 -11.77 20.12 -20.50
C PRO A 135 -12.29 18.92 -21.30
N ALA A 136 -12.54 17.82 -20.61
CA ALA A 136 -13.20 16.63 -21.13
C ALA A 136 -14.30 16.23 -20.13
N VAL A 137 -15.43 15.77 -20.65
CA VAL A 137 -16.59 15.35 -19.87
C VAL A 137 -16.37 13.90 -19.44
N PHE A 138 -16.44 13.61 -18.14
CA PHE A 138 -16.45 12.23 -17.65
C PHE A 138 -17.82 11.59 -17.89
N GLU A 139 -17.87 10.26 -18.02
CA GLU A 139 -19.11 9.51 -18.21
C GLU A 139 -20.17 9.88 -17.15
N HIS A 140 -21.42 10.03 -17.60
CA HIS A 140 -22.54 10.41 -16.74
C HIS A 140 -22.84 9.32 -15.70
N THR A 141 -22.46 9.58 -14.45
CA THR A 141 -22.96 8.82 -13.30
C THR A 141 -24.33 9.38 -12.90
N GLY A 142 -25.33 8.49 -12.74
CA GLY A 142 -26.68 8.90 -12.34
C GLY A 142 -26.69 9.56 -10.96
N ILE A 143 -27.59 10.53 -10.74
CA ILE A 143 -27.75 11.21 -9.44
C ILE A 143 -28.27 10.21 -8.40
N VAL A 144 -27.43 9.83 -7.42
CA VAL A 144 -27.73 8.72 -6.49
C VAL A 144 -28.68 9.14 -5.36
N ASN A 145 -28.76 10.44 -5.03
CA ASN A 145 -29.42 10.93 -3.81
C ASN A 145 -30.45 12.06 -4.04
N GLU A 146 -31.32 11.91 -5.04
CA GLU A 146 -32.39 12.90 -5.33
C GLU A 146 -33.74 12.53 -4.72
N CYS A 147 -34.48 13.55 -4.27
CA CYS A 147 -35.87 13.45 -3.84
C CYS A 147 -36.64 14.65 -4.39
N ASN A 148 -37.68 14.36 -5.18
CA ASN A 148 -38.50 15.37 -5.87
C ASN A 148 -39.94 15.45 -5.33
N CYS A 149 -40.24 14.71 -4.25
CA CYS A 149 -41.59 14.58 -3.74
C CYS A 149 -42.19 15.89 -3.21
N ASN A 150 -41.40 16.73 -2.54
CA ASN A 150 -41.90 18.00 -2.01
C ASN A 150 -42.32 18.94 -3.14
N PHE A 151 -41.47 19.08 -4.16
CA PHE A 151 -41.79 19.91 -5.31
C PHE A 151 -43.01 19.37 -6.09
N ALA A 152 -43.04 18.07 -6.36
CA ALA A 152 -44.17 17.44 -7.05
C ALA A 152 -45.50 17.59 -6.28
N ARG A 153 -45.47 17.55 -4.94
CA ARG A 153 -46.65 17.78 -4.10
C ARG A 153 -47.17 19.20 -4.26
N THR A 154 -46.29 20.21 -4.21
CA THR A 154 -46.67 21.62 -4.43
C THR A 154 -47.31 21.82 -5.80
N LEU A 155 -46.83 21.12 -6.83
CA LEU A 155 -47.39 21.17 -8.18
C LEU A 155 -48.73 20.42 -8.31
N ALA A 156 -48.93 19.35 -7.54
CA ALA A 156 -50.15 18.54 -7.59
C ALA A 156 -51.39 19.32 -7.14
N ASP A 157 -51.20 20.32 -6.27
CA ASP A 157 -52.27 21.19 -5.76
C ASP A 157 -52.72 22.24 -6.80
N ALA A 158 -51.91 22.53 -7.82
CA ALA A 158 -52.23 23.48 -8.91
C ALA A 158 -53.21 22.87 -9.93
N PRO A 159 -54.04 23.62 -10.66
CA PRO A 159 -54.94 23.07 -11.68
C PRO A 159 -54.19 22.27 -12.76
N GLY A 160 -54.82 21.18 -13.24
CA GLY A 160 -54.15 20.17 -14.07
C GLY A 160 -54.12 20.49 -15.55
N LEU A 161 -53.10 19.98 -16.23
CA LEU A 161 -53.02 20.00 -17.69
C LEU A 161 -53.92 18.90 -18.27
N THR A 162 -54.65 19.21 -19.34
CA THR A 162 -55.53 18.27 -20.02
C THR A 162 -54.70 17.39 -20.97
N GLY A 163 -54.77 16.06 -20.81
CA GLY A 163 -54.07 15.09 -21.67
C GLY A 163 -52.58 14.87 -21.38
N SER A 164 -51.95 15.76 -20.61
CA SER A 164 -50.55 15.63 -20.19
C SER A 164 -50.39 15.63 -18.67
N PHE A 165 -49.32 15.00 -18.19
CA PHE A 165 -48.94 14.97 -16.78
C PHE A 165 -47.54 15.54 -16.59
N LEU A 166 -47.29 16.13 -15.42
CA LEU A 166 -45.99 16.69 -15.08
C LEU A 166 -45.12 15.63 -14.40
N VAL A 167 -43.85 15.59 -14.78
CA VAL A 167 -42.83 14.73 -14.16
C VAL A 167 -41.74 15.61 -13.59
N VAL A 168 -41.49 15.48 -12.29
CA VAL A 168 -40.35 16.08 -11.59
C VAL A 168 -39.27 15.03 -11.45
N SER A 169 -38.15 15.20 -12.14
CA SER A 169 -37.02 14.27 -12.17
C SER A 169 -35.69 15.01 -12.04
N SER A 170 -34.59 14.27 -11.89
CA SER A 170 -33.27 14.87 -11.68
C SER A 170 -33.26 15.78 -10.44
N LYS A 171 -32.45 16.85 -10.41
CA LYS A 171 -32.54 17.91 -9.40
C LYS A 171 -33.62 18.93 -9.78
N SER A 172 -34.87 18.67 -9.37
CA SER A 172 -36.03 19.57 -9.57
C SER A 172 -36.35 19.95 -11.01
N THR A 173 -35.96 19.15 -12.00
CA THR A 173 -36.29 19.40 -13.41
C THR A 173 -37.72 18.95 -13.70
N VAL A 174 -38.53 19.79 -14.34
CA VAL A 174 -39.92 19.45 -14.67
C VAL A 174 -40.08 19.25 -16.17
N LYS A 175 -40.66 18.11 -16.56
CA LYS A 175 -41.07 17.80 -17.94
C LYS A 175 -42.58 17.58 -18.01
N SER A 176 -43.17 17.85 -19.17
CA SER A 176 -44.56 17.49 -19.47
C SER A 176 -44.58 16.28 -20.40
N LEU A 177 -45.23 15.19 -19.99
CA LEU A 177 -45.37 13.96 -20.77
C LEU A 177 -46.84 13.70 -21.12
N GLN A 178 -47.08 13.03 -22.24
CA GLN A 178 -48.42 12.68 -22.71
C GLN A 178 -48.78 11.26 -22.28
N ALA A 179 -50.02 11.05 -21.84
CA ALA A 179 -50.56 9.72 -21.56
C ALA A 179 -51.97 9.59 -22.17
N ALA A 180 -52.21 8.49 -22.89
CA ALA A 180 -53.48 8.25 -23.59
C ALA A 180 -54.69 8.15 -22.64
N VAL A 181 -54.47 7.66 -21.40
CA VAL A 181 -55.48 7.52 -20.36
C VAL A 181 -54.86 7.85 -18.99
N SER A 182 -55.67 8.33 -18.05
CA SER A 182 -55.24 8.68 -16.69
C SER A 182 -55.09 7.47 -15.75
N THR A 183 -54.65 6.32 -16.27
CA THR A 183 -54.38 5.12 -15.46
C THR A 183 -52.90 5.04 -15.13
N LYS A 184 -52.59 4.47 -13.96
CA LYS A 184 -51.19 4.25 -13.54
C LYS A 184 -50.39 3.47 -14.59
N PHE A 185 -50.99 2.44 -15.20
CA PHE A 185 -50.33 1.61 -16.22
C PHE A 185 -49.89 2.42 -17.46
N ALA A 186 -50.75 3.31 -17.96
CA ALA A 186 -50.40 4.15 -19.12
C ALA A 186 -49.31 5.17 -18.78
N ILE A 187 -49.34 5.71 -17.55
CA ILE A 187 -48.32 6.64 -17.05
C ILE A 187 -46.98 5.93 -16.86
N ASP A 188 -46.95 4.75 -16.22
CA ASP A 188 -45.74 3.92 -16.10
C ASP A 188 -45.16 3.60 -17.50
N GLY A 189 -46.02 3.30 -18.49
CA GLY A 189 -45.60 3.09 -19.88
C GLY A 189 -44.90 4.30 -20.50
N ALA A 190 -45.45 5.50 -20.30
CA ALA A 190 -44.85 6.74 -20.77
C ALA A 190 -43.52 7.07 -20.04
N LEU A 191 -43.44 6.79 -18.73
CA LEU A 191 -42.21 6.97 -17.96
C LEU A 191 -41.09 6.03 -18.41
N ARG A 192 -41.39 4.75 -18.65
CA ARG A 192 -40.41 3.79 -19.16
C ARG A 192 -39.94 4.11 -20.58
N ALA A 193 -40.80 4.70 -21.40
CA ALA A 193 -40.42 5.17 -22.73
C ALA A 193 -39.43 6.36 -22.67
N GLU A 194 -39.65 7.29 -21.74
CA GLU A 194 -38.78 8.47 -21.56
C GLU A 194 -37.44 8.14 -20.87
N PHE A 195 -37.48 7.30 -19.83
CA PHE A 195 -36.33 7.09 -18.95
C PHE A 195 -35.67 5.70 -19.07
N GLY A 196 -36.19 4.84 -19.93
CA GLY A 196 -35.74 3.45 -20.08
C GLY A 196 -36.47 2.48 -19.16
N VAL A 197 -36.44 1.19 -19.52
CA VAL A 197 -37.17 0.12 -18.81
C VAL A 197 -36.54 -0.16 -17.44
N ASP A 198 -35.22 0.02 -17.32
CA ASP A 198 -34.47 -0.29 -16.10
C ASP A 198 -34.47 0.84 -15.06
N ILE A 199 -35.11 1.99 -15.32
CA ILE A 199 -35.11 3.10 -14.35
C ILE A 199 -35.70 2.70 -13.00
N GLU A 200 -36.70 1.82 -13.01
CA GLU A 200 -37.32 1.30 -11.79
C GLU A 200 -36.39 0.37 -11.01
N THR A 201 -35.17 0.07 -11.46
CA THR A 201 -34.16 -0.64 -10.65
C THR A 201 -33.54 0.31 -9.62
N THR A 202 -33.27 1.56 -9.99
CA THR A 202 -32.55 2.56 -9.17
C THR A 202 -33.44 3.70 -8.66
N LYS A 203 -34.57 3.98 -9.34
CA LYS A 203 -35.50 5.06 -9.00
C LYS A 203 -36.86 4.54 -8.57
N ARG A 204 -37.57 5.39 -7.81
CA ARG A 204 -38.95 5.19 -7.37
C ARG A 204 -39.82 6.26 -8.00
N PHE A 205 -40.93 5.85 -8.60
CA PHE A 205 -42.01 6.74 -9.01
C PHE A 205 -42.99 6.95 -7.86
N CYS A 206 -43.21 8.21 -7.48
CA CYS A 206 -44.23 8.58 -6.51
C CYS A 206 -45.28 9.44 -7.22
N TYR A 207 -46.54 9.02 -7.08
CA TYR A 207 -47.70 9.60 -7.74
C TYR A 207 -48.40 10.58 -6.80
N HIS A 208 -48.55 11.84 -7.22
CA HIS A 208 -49.22 12.88 -6.46
C HIS A 208 -50.51 13.26 -7.19
N GLY A 209 -51.62 12.65 -6.75
CA GLY A 209 -52.95 12.84 -7.33
C GLY A 209 -53.98 11.88 -6.71
N VAL A 210 -55.26 12.22 -6.79
CA VAL A 210 -56.35 11.40 -6.23
C VAL A 210 -56.74 10.32 -7.22
N GLN A 211 -56.65 9.06 -6.79
CA GLN A 211 -57.03 7.87 -7.57
C GLN A 211 -58.42 7.39 -7.14
N ASP A 212 -59.26 7.01 -8.10
CA ASP A 212 -60.55 6.38 -7.86
C ASP A 212 -60.42 4.87 -7.57
N ALA A 213 -61.53 4.23 -7.22
CA ALA A 213 -61.58 2.80 -6.92
C ALA A 213 -61.20 1.90 -8.12
N PHE A 214 -61.24 2.43 -9.34
CA PHE A 214 -60.90 1.72 -10.59
C PHE A 214 -59.45 1.97 -11.03
N GLY A 215 -58.67 2.73 -10.25
CA GLY A 215 -57.29 3.02 -10.54
C GLY A 215 -57.07 4.19 -11.53
N HIS A 216 -58.11 4.96 -11.84
CA HIS A 216 -58.01 6.18 -12.66
C HIS A 216 -57.72 7.38 -11.77
N PHE A 217 -56.85 8.27 -12.22
CA PHE A 217 -56.67 9.55 -11.56
C PHE A 217 -57.77 10.52 -11.98
N ALA A 218 -58.43 11.14 -10.99
CA ALA A 218 -59.50 12.13 -11.21
C ALA A 218 -59.01 13.36 -12.02
N LYS A 219 -57.71 13.62 -11.93
CA LYS A 219 -56.94 14.61 -12.68
C LYS A 219 -55.57 13.99 -12.95
N MET A 220 -54.94 14.29 -14.09
CA MET A 220 -53.58 13.83 -14.38
C MET A 220 -52.63 14.11 -13.18
N PRO A 221 -51.96 13.10 -12.62
CA PRO A 221 -51.14 13.27 -11.43
C PRO A 221 -49.85 14.01 -11.76
N VAL A 222 -49.20 14.58 -10.75
CA VAL A 222 -47.78 14.95 -10.86
C VAL A 222 -46.96 13.75 -10.39
N VAL A 223 -45.97 13.33 -11.17
CA VAL A 223 -45.10 12.21 -10.82
C VAL A 223 -43.75 12.76 -10.39
N SER A 224 -43.25 12.35 -9.23
CA SER A 224 -41.85 12.57 -8.85
C SER A 224 -41.05 11.30 -9.09
N VAL A 225 -39.93 11.42 -9.81
CA VAL A 225 -38.89 10.40 -9.95
C VAL A 225 -37.84 10.68 -8.88
N CYS A 226 -37.66 9.76 -7.94
CA CYS A 226 -36.75 9.91 -6.81
C CYS A 226 -35.78 8.74 -6.74
N SER A 227 -34.65 8.90 -6.06
CA SER A 227 -33.81 7.76 -5.70
C SER A 227 -34.58 6.78 -4.80
N LYS A 228 -34.50 5.48 -5.09
CA LYS A 228 -35.15 4.47 -4.23
C LYS A 228 -34.64 4.53 -2.79
N GLU A 229 -33.33 4.71 -2.62
CA GLU A 229 -32.67 4.71 -1.30
C GLU A 229 -33.25 5.78 -0.37
N ARG A 230 -33.67 6.92 -0.93
CA ARG A 230 -34.28 8.04 -0.17
C ARG A 230 -35.68 7.74 0.36
N HIS A 231 -36.34 6.71 -0.16
CA HIS A 231 -37.68 6.31 0.25
C HIS A 231 -37.74 5.03 1.07
N ILE A 232 -36.60 4.43 1.38
CA ILE A 232 -36.49 3.34 2.34
C ILE A 232 -36.27 3.98 3.71
N PRO A 233 -37.20 3.84 4.67
CA PRO A 233 -37.03 4.36 6.03
C PRO A 233 -35.70 3.90 6.60
N THR A 234 -34.97 4.79 7.28
CA THR A 234 -33.62 4.49 7.76
C THR A 234 -33.56 3.21 8.60
N HIS A 235 -34.58 2.96 9.44
CA HIS A 235 -34.70 1.74 10.26
C HIS A 235 -35.12 0.48 9.49
N ALA A 236 -35.71 0.63 8.30
CA ALA A 236 -36.13 -0.47 7.43
C ALA A 236 -35.08 -0.79 6.35
N ARG A 237 -33.96 -0.05 6.33
CA ARG A 237 -32.76 -0.41 5.59
C ARG A 237 -32.15 -1.61 6.29
N VAL A 238 -32.50 -2.80 5.81
CA VAL A 238 -31.92 -4.05 6.30
C VAL A 238 -30.44 -4.01 5.97
N ILE A 239 -29.62 -3.78 6.99
CA ILE A 239 -28.22 -4.18 6.96
C ILE A 239 -28.30 -5.70 7.01
N GLU A 240 -28.32 -6.35 5.84
CA GLU A 240 -27.94 -7.75 5.83
C GLU A 240 -26.51 -7.74 6.36
N SER A 241 -26.33 -8.21 7.60
CA SER A 241 -25.04 -8.51 8.21
C SER A 241 -24.40 -9.72 7.50
N ALA A 242 -24.43 -9.69 6.17
CA ALA A 242 -23.64 -10.56 5.34
C ALA A 242 -22.20 -10.26 5.70
N ASP A 243 -21.51 -11.30 6.13
CA ASP A 243 -20.09 -11.30 6.43
C ASP A 243 -19.35 -10.61 5.26
N ASP A 244 -18.95 -9.35 5.45
CA ASP A 244 -18.34 -8.47 4.44
C ASP A 244 -16.98 -9.02 3.96
N SER A 245 -16.53 -10.11 4.59
CA SER A 245 -15.43 -10.98 4.15
C SER A 245 -15.71 -11.74 2.85
N SER A 246 -16.98 -11.94 2.47
CA SER A 246 -17.39 -12.71 1.29
C SER A 246 -17.58 -11.88 0.02
N HIS A 247 -17.73 -10.56 0.15
CA HIS A 247 -17.92 -9.68 -1.00
C HIS A 247 -16.58 -9.30 -1.65
N ALA A 248 -16.56 -9.31 -2.98
CA ALA A 248 -15.41 -8.86 -3.75
C ALA A 248 -15.12 -7.38 -3.41
N ARG A 249 -13.89 -7.12 -2.95
CA ARG A 249 -13.36 -5.78 -2.68
C ARG A 249 -12.72 -5.23 -3.94
N TYR A 250 -13.04 -3.98 -4.27
CA TYR A 250 -12.47 -3.26 -5.40
C TYR A 250 -11.84 -1.95 -4.90
N SER A 251 -10.80 -1.48 -5.59
CA SER A 251 -10.17 -0.20 -5.29
C SER A 251 -10.81 0.91 -6.12
N VAL A 252 -11.11 2.04 -5.47
CA VAL A 252 -11.63 3.26 -6.08
C VAL A 252 -10.68 4.40 -5.75
N VAL A 253 -10.53 5.32 -6.70
CA VAL A 253 -9.75 6.54 -6.49
C VAL A 253 -10.71 7.67 -6.12
N ASP A 254 -10.54 8.21 -4.92
CA ASP A 254 -11.26 9.39 -4.48
C ASP A 254 -10.39 10.64 -4.71
N LEU A 255 -11.02 11.71 -5.20
CA LEU A 255 -10.38 12.99 -5.46
C LEU A 255 -10.89 14.01 -4.46
N HIS A 256 -9.97 14.82 -3.92
CA HIS A 256 -10.26 15.86 -2.95
C HIS A 256 -9.58 17.17 -3.38
N THR A 257 -10.22 18.29 -3.06
CA THR A 257 -9.54 19.57 -2.93
C THR A 257 -9.09 19.74 -1.47
N SER A 258 -8.40 20.83 -1.15
CA SER A 258 -8.17 21.21 0.26
C SER A 258 -9.49 21.46 1.00
N GLU A 259 -10.51 21.98 0.29
CA GLU A 259 -11.80 22.34 0.85
C GLU A 259 -12.69 21.13 1.17
N MET A 260 -12.80 20.15 0.27
CA MET A 260 -13.73 19.01 0.40
C MET A 260 -13.42 17.84 -0.56
N PRO A 261 -14.01 16.64 -0.34
CA PRO A 261 -14.09 15.60 -1.37
C PRO A 261 -14.88 16.05 -2.62
N ILE A 262 -14.44 15.60 -3.80
CA ILE A 262 -15.16 15.75 -5.06
C ILE A 262 -16.09 14.54 -5.23
N HIS A 263 -17.39 14.77 -5.07
CA HIS A 263 -18.39 13.73 -5.17
C HIS A 263 -18.44 13.14 -6.59
N THR A 264 -18.71 11.85 -6.72
CA THR A 264 -18.72 11.15 -8.01
C THR A 264 -19.79 11.66 -8.98
N SER A 265 -20.89 12.23 -8.48
CA SER A 265 -21.91 12.90 -9.31
C SER A 265 -21.49 14.28 -9.81
N ALA A 266 -20.40 14.86 -9.27
CA ALA A 266 -19.81 16.08 -9.78
C ALA A 266 -18.90 15.82 -11.00
N MET A 267 -18.55 14.57 -11.28
CA MET A 267 -17.62 14.21 -12.38
C MET A 267 -18.18 14.59 -13.76
N SER A 268 -19.50 14.72 -13.92
CA SER A 268 -20.09 15.20 -15.17
C SER A 268 -19.95 16.72 -15.38
N ALA A 269 -19.54 17.48 -14.36
CA ALA A 269 -19.34 18.93 -14.48
C ALA A 269 -18.05 19.24 -15.24
N THR A 270 -18.06 20.28 -16.07
CA THR A 270 -16.82 20.77 -16.67
C THR A 270 -15.95 21.44 -15.60
N VAL A 271 -14.64 21.57 -15.84
CA VAL A 271 -13.71 22.30 -14.96
C VAL A 271 -14.15 23.75 -14.74
N ALA A 272 -14.82 24.36 -15.72
CA ALA A 272 -15.38 25.69 -15.60
C ALA A 272 -16.63 25.69 -14.71
N ASP A 273 -17.55 24.73 -14.91
CA ASP A 273 -18.78 24.64 -14.12
C ASP A 273 -18.53 24.28 -12.65
N SER A 274 -17.48 23.50 -12.38
CA SER A 274 -17.09 23.12 -11.02
C SER A 274 -16.39 24.23 -10.24
N GLY A 275 -15.99 25.33 -10.89
CA GLY A 275 -15.31 26.43 -10.22
C GLY A 275 -13.89 26.10 -9.74
N LEU A 276 -13.31 24.96 -10.12
CA LEU A 276 -11.99 24.52 -9.66
C LEU A 276 -10.85 25.48 -10.05
N PHE A 277 -11.02 26.25 -11.11
CA PHE A 277 -10.05 27.29 -11.51
C PHE A 277 -9.87 28.39 -10.46
N GLN A 278 -10.84 28.57 -9.55
CA GLN A 278 -10.79 29.57 -8.49
C GLN A 278 -9.85 29.16 -7.35
N LEU A 279 -9.49 27.87 -7.29
CA LEU A 279 -8.52 27.32 -6.33
C LEU A 279 -7.08 27.38 -6.86
N ASP A 280 -6.87 27.87 -8.08
CA ASP A 280 -5.52 28.09 -8.62
C ASP A 280 -4.98 29.44 -8.11
N GLU A 281 -4.12 29.38 -7.10
CA GLU A 281 -3.45 30.54 -6.48
C GLU A 281 -2.23 31.04 -7.28
N GLY A 282 -2.21 30.80 -8.61
CA GLY A 282 -1.11 31.21 -9.50
C GLY A 282 0.06 30.24 -9.56
N HIS A 283 0.07 29.22 -8.71
CA HIS A 283 1.06 28.14 -8.72
C HIS A 283 0.54 26.85 -9.39
N GLY A 284 -0.77 26.73 -9.60
CA GLY A 284 -1.53 25.57 -10.09
C GLY A 284 -2.40 24.92 -9.00
N LEU A 285 -3.40 24.16 -9.40
CA LEU A 285 -4.36 23.48 -8.52
C LEU A 285 -3.72 22.26 -7.82
N GLU A 286 -3.74 22.22 -6.49
CA GLU A 286 -3.44 21.01 -5.73
C GLU A 286 -4.66 20.10 -5.65
N MET A 287 -4.53 18.87 -6.13
CA MET A 287 -5.53 17.81 -5.95
C MET A 287 -4.98 16.72 -5.04
N PHE A 288 -5.77 16.33 -4.06
CA PHE A 288 -5.44 15.28 -3.11
C PHE A 288 -6.12 13.98 -3.51
N VAL A 289 -5.39 12.88 -3.53
CA VAL A 289 -5.84 11.60 -4.09
C VAL A 289 -5.69 10.48 -3.07
N VAL A 290 -6.75 9.69 -2.91
CA VAL A 290 -6.83 8.58 -1.94
C VAL A 290 -7.33 7.31 -2.64
N HIS A 291 -6.68 6.18 -2.37
CA HIS A 291 -7.03 4.87 -2.95
C HIS A 291 -7.91 4.07 -1.98
N ARG A 292 -9.21 4.33 -1.98
CA ARG A 292 -10.14 3.69 -1.05
C ARG A 292 -10.52 2.28 -1.49
N THR A 293 -10.59 1.35 -0.53
CA THR A 293 -11.20 0.03 -0.75
C THR A 293 -12.72 0.13 -0.57
N THR A 294 -13.49 -0.47 -1.48
CA THR A 294 -14.96 -0.51 -1.42
C THR A 294 -15.46 -1.92 -1.70
N THR A 295 -16.64 -2.26 -1.20
CA THR A 295 -17.36 -3.49 -1.54
C THR A 295 -18.44 -3.19 -2.59
N ALA A 296 -18.82 -4.20 -3.39
CA ALA A 296 -19.83 -4.05 -4.45
C ALA A 296 -21.23 -3.73 -3.92
N VAL A 297 -21.50 -4.12 -2.67
CA VAL A 297 -22.72 -3.73 -1.96
C VAL A 297 -22.44 -2.36 -1.36
N SER A 298 -23.20 -1.35 -1.77
CA SER A 298 -23.25 -0.06 -1.08
C SER A 298 -23.60 -0.34 0.37
N THR A 299 -22.60 -0.38 1.25
CA THR A 299 -22.79 -0.60 2.69
C THR A 299 -23.57 0.59 3.20
N GLN A 300 -24.90 0.41 3.32
CA GLN A 300 -25.78 1.43 3.85
C GLN A 300 -25.30 1.78 5.25
N ARG A 301 -25.15 3.09 5.51
CA ARG A 301 -24.64 3.63 6.78
C ARG A 301 -25.45 3.04 7.93
N SER A 302 -24.78 2.28 8.80
CA SER A 302 -25.31 1.92 10.11
C SER A 302 -25.71 3.18 10.89
N ILE A 303 -26.77 3.08 11.69
CA ILE A 303 -27.35 4.23 12.41
C ILE A 303 -26.65 4.41 13.75
N GLY A 304 -26.29 5.64 14.10
CA GLY A 304 -25.73 6.03 15.41
C GLY A 304 -24.29 6.58 15.32
N ASN A 305 -23.84 7.30 16.35
CA ASN A 305 -22.47 7.85 16.39
C ASN A 305 -21.41 6.73 16.34
N ASP A 306 -21.73 5.58 16.93
CA ASP A 306 -20.86 4.41 17.01
C ASP A 306 -20.67 3.72 15.64
N ALA A 307 -21.67 3.81 14.78
CA ALA A 307 -21.64 3.23 13.45
C ALA A 307 -20.54 3.82 12.57
N ILE A 308 -20.12 5.06 12.84
CA ILE A 308 -19.06 5.77 12.12
C ILE A 308 -17.72 5.05 12.33
N TYR A 309 -17.48 4.58 13.56
CA TYR A 309 -16.21 4.00 14.02
C TYR A 309 -16.17 2.47 13.88
N ARG A 310 -17.06 1.87 13.08
CA ARG A 310 -17.02 0.44 12.80
C ARG A 310 -15.98 0.09 11.75
N ASP A 311 -15.35 -1.08 11.87
CA ASP A 311 -14.46 -1.57 10.82
C ASP A 311 -15.26 -1.81 9.54
N GLN A 312 -14.96 -1.02 8.51
CA GLN A 312 -15.56 -1.06 7.20
C GLN A 312 -14.46 -0.88 6.15
N ALA A 313 -14.72 -1.33 4.92
CA ALA A 313 -13.74 -1.28 3.83
C ALA A 313 -13.11 0.10 3.60
N HIS A 314 -13.86 1.18 3.88
CA HIS A 314 -13.39 2.55 3.68
C HIS A 314 -12.38 3.04 4.75
N TRP A 315 -12.27 2.37 5.89
CA TRP A 315 -11.25 2.67 6.92
C TRP A 315 -9.93 1.93 6.67
N GLN A 316 -9.90 0.99 5.73
CA GLN A 316 -8.72 0.17 5.45
C GLN A 316 -7.74 0.96 4.56
N PRO A 317 -6.47 1.13 4.99
CA PRO A 317 -5.42 1.71 4.15
C PRO A 317 -4.99 0.73 3.04
N PRO A 318 -4.08 1.13 2.11
CA PRO A 318 -3.67 0.28 1.00
C PRO A 318 -3.05 -1.05 1.45
N VAL A 319 -2.36 -1.03 2.59
CA VAL A 319 -1.89 -2.23 3.28
C VAL A 319 -2.92 -2.60 4.34
N ARG A 320 -3.60 -3.73 4.14
CA ARG A 320 -4.60 -4.23 5.09
C ARG A 320 -4.01 -4.32 6.50
N GLN A 321 -4.71 -3.75 7.46
CA GLN A 321 -4.29 -3.76 8.86
C GLN A 321 -4.88 -4.97 9.61
N SER A 322 -4.20 -5.38 10.68
CA SER A 322 -4.65 -6.43 11.59
C SER A 322 -5.95 -6.03 12.28
N ASN A 323 -6.77 -7.00 12.70
CA ASN A 323 -8.01 -6.71 13.42
C ASN A 323 -7.74 -5.93 14.72
N ARG A 324 -6.62 -6.24 15.41
CA ARG A 324 -6.14 -5.51 16.58
C ARG A 324 -5.78 -4.07 16.23
N GLY A 325 -5.04 -3.85 15.14
CA GLY A 325 -4.68 -2.51 14.67
C GLY A 325 -5.91 -1.69 14.30
N MET A 326 -6.84 -2.24 13.52
CA MET A 326 -8.09 -1.55 13.19
C MET A 326 -8.92 -1.19 14.42
N ALA A 327 -9.03 -2.11 15.38
CA ALA A 327 -9.74 -1.85 16.63
C ALA A 327 -9.05 -0.74 17.45
N MET A 328 -7.72 -0.72 17.48
CA MET A 328 -6.96 0.33 18.15
C MET A 328 -7.15 1.69 17.49
N PHE A 329 -7.05 1.75 16.15
CA PHE A 329 -7.27 2.98 15.39
C PHE A 329 -8.66 3.57 15.63
N LEU A 330 -9.71 2.76 15.46
CA LEU A 330 -11.08 3.25 15.53
C LEU A 330 -11.53 3.56 16.96
N SER A 331 -11.12 2.76 17.95
CA SER A 331 -11.42 3.04 19.36
C SER A 331 -10.70 4.29 19.87
N SER A 332 -9.40 4.44 19.56
CA SER A 332 -8.66 5.65 19.93
C SER A 332 -9.20 6.90 19.23
N LEU A 333 -9.48 6.82 17.92
CA LEU A 333 -10.07 7.93 17.17
C LEU A 333 -11.41 8.37 17.77
N ARG A 334 -12.26 7.44 18.19
CA ARG A 334 -13.56 7.75 18.81
C ARG A 334 -13.41 8.47 20.15
N VAL A 335 -12.53 7.97 21.03
CA VAL A 335 -12.30 8.61 22.34
C VAL A 335 -11.65 9.98 22.16
N THR A 336 -10.66 10.10 21.27
CA THR A 336 -10.04 11.38 20.96
C THR A 336 -11.04 12.38 20.38
N ALA A 337 -11.87 11.98 19.42
CA ALA A 337 -12.90 12.86 18.85
C ALA A 337 -13.90 13.32 19.92
N SER A 338 -14.34 12.43 20.82
CA SER A 338 -15.18 12.81 21.96
C SER A 338 -14.48 13.80 22.88
N HIS A 339 -13.20 13.58 23.18
CA HIS A 339 -12.46 14.45 24.08
C HIS A 339 -12.24 15.85 23.49
N VAL A 340 -11.97 15.95 22.19
CA VAL A 340 -11.83 17.22 21.47
C VAL A 340 -13.19 17.92 21.32
N MET A 341 -14.29 17.16 21.20
CA MET A 341 -15.64 17.72 21.25
C MET A 341 -15.94 18.36 22.60
N ASP A 342 -15.51 17.74 23.70
CA ASP A 342 -15.69 18.29 25.05
C ASP A 342 -14.83 19.55 25.32
N MET A 343 -13.88 19.88 24.43
CA MET A 343 -13.09 21.12 24.47
C MET A 343 -13.79 22.32 23.82
N ASP A 344 -15.05 22.21 23.39
CA ASP A 344 -15.80 23.30 22.73
C ASP A 344 -15.91 24.57 23.60
N GLU A 345 -15.82 24.46 24.93
CA GLU A 345 -15.76 25.62 25.83
C GLU A 345 -14.39 26.34 25.82
N ASP A 346 -13.33 25.70 25.33
CA ASP A 346 -11.98 26.22 25.20
C ASP A 346 -11.51 26.11 23.74
N GLU A 347 -12.00 27.02 22.89
CA GLU A 347 -11.64 27.10 21.47
C GLU A 347 -10.13 27.11 21.24
N SER A 348 -9.33 27.62 22.18
CA SER A 348 -7.85 27.59 22.10
C SER A 348 -7.28 26.19 22.21
N ALA A 349 -7.82 25.35 23.10
CA ALA A 349 -7.39 23.97 23.20
C ALA A 349 -7.76 23.18 21.94
N GLN A 350 -8.99 23.39 21.44
CA GLN A 350 -9.47 22.72 20.22
C GLN A 350 -8.64 23.13 18.99
N ASP A 351 -8.37 24.43 18.81
CA ASP A 351 -7.59 24.96 17.71
C ASP A 351 -6.14 24.43 17.73
N ALA A 352 -5.52 24.38 18.92
CA ALA A 352 -4.17 23.83 19.10
C ALA A 352 -4.10 22.34 18.74
N VAL A 353 -5.14 21.55 19.06
CA VAL A 353 -5.21 20.13 18.67
C VAL A 353 -5.28 20.00 17.14
N LEU A 354 -6.12 20.79 16.47
CA LEU A 354 -6.22 20.79 15.00
C LEU A 354 -4.91 21.21 14.35
N HIS A 355 -4.24 22.22 14.91
CA HIS A 355 -2.94 22.69 14.44
C HIS A 355 -1.86 21.61 14.53
N VAL A 356 -1.70 20.99 15.70
CA VAL A 356 -0.72 19.90 15.91
C VAL A 356 -1.03 18.72 14.98
N PHE A 357 -2.32 18.41 14.78
CA PHE A 357 -2.75 17.39 13.83
C PHE A 357 -2.30 17.75 12.40
N ASP A 358 -2.53 18.98 11.95
CA ASP A 358 -2.13 19.43 10.60
C ASP A 358 -0.61 19.39 10.41
N VAL A 359 0.17 19.85 11.40
CA VAL A 359 1.64 19.82 11.31
C VAL A 359 2.17 18.39 11.25
N LEU A 360 1.59 17.46 12.00
CA LEU A 360 2.00 16.05 12.00
C LEU A 360 1.58 15.30 10.74
N VAL A 361 0.35 15.51 10.28
CA VAL A 361 -0.25 14.73 9.19
C VAL A 361 -0.01 15.38 7.82
N GLY A 362 -0.12 16.71 7.75
CA GLY A 362 0.13 17.52 6.56
C GLY A 362 -0.83 17.26 5.41
N PHE A 363 -2.00 16.67 5.68
CA PHE A 363 -2.97 16.28 4.66
C PHE A 363 -4.34 16.91 4.96
N PRO A 364 -4.67 18.05 4.31
CA PRO A 364 -5.89 18.82 4.61
C PRO A 364 -7.21 18.01 4.58
N PRO A 365 -7.42 17.06 3.65
CA PRO A 365 -8.62 16.23 3.69
C PRO A 365 -8.76 15.40 4.98
N ALA A 366 -7.63 14.96 5.57
CA ALA A 366 -7.63 14.26 6.85
C ALA A 366 -7.92 15.20 8.03
N LEU A 367 -7.31 16.40 8.05
CA LEU A 367 -7.58 17.43 9.06
C LEU A 367 -9.06 17.78 9.12
N ARG A 368 -9.66 18.05 7.96
CA ARG A 368 -11.09 18.36 7.87
C ARG A 368 -11.96 17.19 8.34
N THR A 369 -11.59 15.95 7.99
CA THR A 369 -12.32 14.76 8.45
C THR A 369 -12.23 14.60 9.97
N PHE A 370 -11.06 14.85 10.55
CA PHE A 370 -10.87 14.82 12.00
C PHE A 370 -11.72 15.89 12.70
N TYR A 371 -11.76 17.12 12.17
CA TYR A 371 -12.67 18.16 12.65
C TYR A 371 -14.14 17.74 12.60
N LEU A 372 -14.62 17.16 11.48
CA LEU A 372 -16.00 16.67 11.37
C LEU A 372 -16.34 15.67 12.48
N LEU A 373 -15.43 14.73 12.76
CA LEU A 373 -15.62 13.74 13.82
C LEU A 373 -15.65 14.38 15.21
N SER A 374 -14.77 15.36 15.46
CA SER A 374 -14.72 16.12 16.72
C SER A 374 -15.93 17.03 16.93
N MET A 375 -16.66 17.39 15.87
CA MET A 375 -17.95 18.10 15.96
C MET A 375 -19.15 17.16 16.06
N GLY A 376 -18.93 15.85 16.19
CA GLY A 376 -19.99 14.84 16.17
C GLY A 376 -20.72 14.70 14.83
N LYS A 377 -20.16 15.26 13.74
CA LYS A 377 -20.72 15.15 12.38
C LYS A 377 -20.30 13.82 11.74
N THR A 378 -21.11 13.31 10.81
CA THR A 378 -20.83 12.04 10.13
C THR A 378 -20.04 12.25 8.84
N PRO A 379 -18.77 11.85 8.76
CA PRO A 379 -18.01 11.91 7.52
C PRO A 379 -18.55 10.93 6.46
N THR A 380 -18.22 11.22 5.21
CA THR A 380 -18.38 10.37 4.05
C THR A 380 -17.31 9.28 4.04
N THR A 381 -17.56 8.21 3.27
CA THR A 381 -16.58 7.12 3.13
C THR A 381 -15.25 7.59 2.52
N GLN A 382 -15.27 8.61 1.66
CA GLN A 382 -14.09 9.22 1.06
C GLN A 382 -13.25 9.97 2.11
N GLU A 383 -13.92 10.73 2.99
CA GLU A 383 -13.31 11.43 4.13
C GLU A 383 -12.68 10.44 5.12
N CYS A 384 -13.40 9.39 5.51
CA CYS A 384 -12.84 8.34 6.37
C CYS A 384 -11.57 7.68 5.79
N ALA A 385 -11.56 7.43 4.47
CA ALA A 385 -10.39 6.90 3.79
C ALA A 385 -9.23 7.90 3.79
N ALA A 386 -9.50 9.18 3.53
CA ALA A 386 -8.49 10.22 3.61
C ALA A 386 -7.82 10.29 5.00
N LEU A 387 -8.63 10.23 6.07
CA LEU A 387 -8.11 10.23 7.43
C LEU A 387 -7.29 8.96 7.75
N SER A 388 -7.84 7.77 7.48
CA SER A 388 -7.13 6.51 7.76
C SER A 388 -5.82 6.37 6.98
N HIS A 389 -5.80 6.76 5.70
CA HIS A 389 -4.59 6.71 4.88
C HIS A 389 -3.54 7.71 5.36
N ALA A 390 -3.95 8.91 5.74
CA ALA A 390 -3.02 9.91 6.27
C ALA A 390 -2.42 9.45 7.61
N ILE A 391 -3.25 8.92 8.52
CA ILE A 391 -2.77 8.34 9.79
C ILE A 391 -1.86 7.14 9.53
N PHE A 392 -2.17 6.27 8.56
CA PHE A 392 -1.30 5.14 8.17
C PHE A 392 0.10 5.61 7.80
N HIS A 393 0.22 6.62 6.93
CA HIS A 393 1.50 7.14 6.50
C HIS A 393 2.23 7.96 7.57
N THR A 394 1.51 8.60 8.48
CA THR A 394 2.11 9.21 9.67
C THR A 394 2.67 8.15 10.61
N LEU A 395 1.93 7.07 10.88
CA LEU A 395 2.37 5.97 11.74
C LEU A 395 3.55 5.20 11.15
N ASP A 396 3.65 5.08 9.82
CA ASP A 396 4.81 4.48 9.14
C ASP A 396 6.14 5.18 9.45
N LYS A 397 6.09 6.46 9.88
CA LYS A 397 7.26 7.24 10.29
C LYS A 397 7.56 7.15 11.79
N ILE A 398 6.56 6.80 12.60
CA ILE A 398 6.62 6.83 14.07
C ILE A 398 6.86 5.43 14.63
N VAL A 399 6.15 4.42 14.11
CA VAL A 399 6.19 3.05 14.64
C VAL A 399 7.43 2.33 14.09
N PRO A 400 8.32 1.82 14.96
CA PRO A 400 9.49 1.05 14.53
C PRO A 400 9.09 -0.19 13.72
N THR A 401 9.84 -0.47 12.65
CA THR A 401 9.55 -1.59 11.73
C THR A 401 9.61 -2.95 12.46
N GLU A 402 10.38 -3.05 13.53
CA GLU A 402 10.50 -4.23 14.40
C GLU A 402 9.16 -4.62 15.05
N LEU A 403 8.32 -3.64 15.38
CA LEU A 403 7.03 -3.84 16.05
C LEU A 403 5.87 -3.92 15.06
N ALA A 404 5.93 -3.11 14.00
CA ALA A 404 4.94 -3.12 12.92
C ALA A 404 5.00 -4.39 12.05
N GLY A 405 6.14 -5.09 12.05
CA GLY A 405 6.44 -6.20 11.15
C GLY A 405 6.79 -5.73 9.73
N PHE A 406 7.51 -6.56 8.97
CA PHE A 406 7.91 -6.23 7.58
C PHE A 406 6.72 -5.95 6.65
N GLY A 407 5.55 -6.49 6.96
CA GLY A 407 4.33 -6.32 6.19
C GLY A 407 3.61 -4.98 6.40
N LYS A 408 4.00 -4.19 7.40
CA LYS A 408 3.31 -2.93 7.81
C LYS A 408 1.82 -3.12 8.13
N ASP A 409 1.38 -4.35 8.37
CA ASP A 409 0.01 -4.75 8.66
C ASP A 409 -0.40 -4.45 10.12
N ARG A 410 0.55 -4.01 10.95
CA ARG A 410 0.32 -3.68 12.37
C ARG A 410 0.56 -2.22 12.70
N LEU A 411 0.73 -1.34 11.71
CA LEU A 411 0.98 0.09 11.94
C LEU A 411 -0.12 0.77 12.74
N PHE A 412 -1.39 0.39 12.51
CA PHE A 412 -2.52 0.94 13.27
C PHE A 412 -2.54 0.56 14.75
N GLU A 413 -1.72 -0.41 15.20
CA GLU A 413 -1.48 -0.61 16.63
C GLU A 413 -0.72 0.58 17.27
N GLY A 414 -0.12 1.48 16.47
CA GLY A 414 0.48 2.70 16.99
C GLY A 414 -0.48 3.89 17.12
N SER A 415 -1.73 3.78 16.68
CA SER A 415 -2.65 4.94 16.55
C SER A 415 -2.91 5.64 17.88
N ARG A 416 -3.07 4.88 18.97
CA ARG A 416 -3.31 5.41 20.32
C ARG A 416 -2.18 6.35 20.74
N LEU A 417 -0.94 5.92 20.48
CA LEU A 417 0.27 6.66 20.81
C LEU A 417 0.35 7.99 20.05
N LEU A 418 0.01 7.97 18.76
CA LEU A 418 -0.05 9.18 17.94
C LEU A 418 -1.11 10.17 18.47
N PHE A 419 -2.32 9.71 18.79
CA PHE A 419 -3.35 10.59 19.35
C PHE A 419 -2.97 11.12 20.74
N GLY A 420 -2.32 10.31 21.58
CA GLY A 420 -1.78 10.76 22.87
C GLY A 420 -0.73 11.86 22.73
N LEU A 421 0.17 11.73 21.75
CA LEU A 421 1.16 12.75 21.42
C LEU A 421 0.50 14.05 20.92
N ILE A 422 -0.49 13.96 20.03
CA ILE A 422 -1.21 15.13 19.50
C ILE A 422 -1.83 15.94 20.65
N LEU A 423 -2.56 15.25 21.56
CA LEU A 423 -3.20 15.89 22.70
C LEU A 423 -2.18 16.50 23.67
N GLU A 424 -1.04 15.84 23.92
CA GLU A 424 -0.01 16.39 24.79
C GLU A 424 0.63 17.66 24.19
N ARG A 425 1.00 17.61 22.92
CA ARG A 425 1.67 18.73 22.26
C ARG A 425 0.76 19.94 22.14
N ALA A 426 -0.54 19.73 21.94
CA ALA A 426 -1.53 20.80 21.91
C ALA A 426 -1.53 21.65 23.19
N LYS A 427 -1.22 21.08 24.36
CA LYS A 427 -1.11 21.84 25.63
C LYS A 427 0.06 22.83 25.67
N SER A 428 1.07 22.60 24.84
CA SER A 428 2.33 23.36 24.85
C SER A 428 2.39 24.45 23.76
N VAL A 429 1.55 24.32 22.73
CA VAL A 429 1.48 25.28 21.62
C VAL A 429 0.80 26.56 22.08
N LYS A 430 1.36 27.71 21.68
CA LYS A 430 0.83 29.04 21.98
C LYS A 430 0.69 29.87 20.72
N LEU A 431 -0.30 30.75 20.71
CA LEU A 431 -0.46 31.79 19.70
C LEU A 431 0.43 32.99 20.04
N THR A 432 1.02 33.61 19.03
CA THR A 432 2.05 34.66 19.17
C THR A 432 1.43 36.00 19.60
N THR A 433 0.15 36.25 19.28
CA THR A 433 -0.52 37.53 19.59
C THR A 433 -1.93 37.39 20.18
N ALA A 434 -2.04 37.08 21.47
CA ALA A 434 -3.30 37.29 22.20
C ALA A 434 -3.28 38.64 22.94
N GLY A 435 -3.70 39.72 22.26
CA GLY A 435 -4.32 40.82 22.98
C GLY A 435 -5.62 40.32 23.63
N PRO A 436 -6.03 40.80 24.81
CA PRO A 436 -7.15 40.22 25.57
C PRO A 436 -8.55 40.38 24.92
N GLN A 437 -8.65 40.83 23.66
CA GLN A 437 -9.94 41.07 22.98
C GLN A 437 -10.09 40.39 21.61
N ASP A 438 -9.03 39.87 20.99
CA ASP A 438 -9.11 39.20 19.68
C ASP A 438 -8.34 37.88 19.72
N PHE A 439 -9.00 36.83 20.20
CA PHE A 439 -8.51 35.46 20.02
C PHE A 439 -8.84 35.05 18.57
N ASP A 440 -7.84 35.01 17.69
CA ASP A 440 -7.99 34.48 16.32
C ASP A 440 -7.47 33.04 16.32
N ALA A 441 -8.36 32.06 16.34
CA ALA A 441 -8.05 30.64 16.21
C ALA A 441 -7.79 30.28 14.73
N PRO A 442 -6.52 30.16 14.27
CA PRO A 442 -6.26 30.11 12.83
C PRO A 442 -6.81 28.84 12.17
N SER A 443 -6.78 27.69 12.85
CA SER A 443 -7.26 26.42 12.30
C SER A 443 -8.79 26.37 12.26
N LEU A 444 -9.46 26.78 13.33
CA LEU A 444 -10.92 26.86 13.42
C LEU A 444 -11.49 27.90 12.48
N THR A 445 -10.91 29.10 12.41
CA THR A 445 -11.43 30.15 11.50
C THR A 445 -11.23 29.82 10.02
N SER A 446 -10.32 28.89 9.71
CA SER A 446 -10.13 28.35 8.35
C SER A 446 -11.16 27.29 7.98
N LEU A 447 -12.00 26.85 8.92
CA LEU A 447 -13.13 25.96 8.70
C LEU A 447 -14.41 26.78 8.57
N ASN A 448 -15.11 26.63 7.46
CA ASN A 448 -16.35 27.36 7.18
C ASN A 448 -17.49 26.41 6.84
N THR A 449 -18.64 26.64 7.46
CA THR A 449 -19.88 25.92 7.20
C THR A 449 -20.75 26.71 6.22
N THR A 450 -21.12 26.09 5.10
CA THR A 450 -22.03 26.68 4.10
C THR A 450 -23.32 25.90 3.99
N GLU A 451 -24.47 26.59 4.09
CA GLU A 451 -25.78 26.00 3.88
C GLU A 451 -26.11 25.89 2.37
N LEU A 452 -26.43 24.68 1.93
CA LEU A 452 -26.77 24.30 0.54
C LEU A 452 -28.18 23.71 0.46
N ARG A 453 -29.11 24.38 1.11
CA ARG A 453 -30.52 23.99 1.17
C ARG A 453 -31.35 24.85 0.24
N ASP A 454 -32.22 24.22 -0.53
CA ASP A 454 -33.19 24.91 -1.37
C ASP A 454 -34.25 25.54 -0.49
N ALA A 455 -34.41 26.85 -0.59
CA ALA A 455 -35.29 27.64 0.27
C ALA A 455 -36.78 27.27 0.16
N GLN A 456 -37.20 26.61 -0.93
CA GLN A 456 -38.60 26.24 -1.17
C GLN A 456 -38.82 24.75 -0.93
N THR A 457 -38.02 23.90 -1.56
CA THR A 457 -38.19 22.45 -1.50
C THR A 457 -37.55 21.82 -0.26
N GLN A 458 -36.66 22.57 0.41
CA GLN A 458 -35.84 22.13 1.55
C GLN A 458 -34.89 20.97 1.20
N GLU A 459 -34.71 20.69 -0.10
CA GLU A 459 -33.83 19.67 -0.66
C GLU A 459 -32.43 20.22 -0.90
N HIS A 460 -31.48 19.32 -1.20
CA HIS A 460 -30.06 19.67 -1.33
C HIS A 460 -29.79 20.29 -2.70
N VAL A 461 -29.13 21.45 -2.71
CA VAL A 461 -28.78 22.19 -3.93
C VAL A 461 -27.51 21.61 -4.56
N MET A 462 -27.56 21.36 -5.86
CA MET A 462 -26.42 20.97 -6.69
C MET A 462 -26.07 22.08 -7.69
N HIS A 463 -27.08 22.68 -8.34
CA HIS A 463 -26.88 23.81 -9.24
C HIS A 463 -27.53 25.05 -8.65
N ALA A 464 -26.76 25.80 -7.87
CA ALA A 464 -27.25 26.96 -7.15
C ALA A 464 -27.71 28.11 -8.05
N VAL A 465 -28.85 28.72 -7.67
CA VAL A 465 -29.32 30.03 -8.15
C VAL A 465 -29.71 30.87 -6.94
N SER A 466 -29.21 32.10 -6.87
CA SER A 466 -29.53 33.05 -5.81
C SER A 466 -30.79 33.82 -6.16
N THR A 467 -31.76 33.83 -5.25
CA THR A 467 -33.05 34.52 -5.42
C THR A 467 -33.38 35.36 -4.20
N GLN A 468 -34.47 36.13 -4.25
CA GLN A 468 -34.96 36.88 -3.09
C GLN A 468 -35.43 35.99 -1.92
N LEU A 469 -35.72 34.72 -2.19
CA LEU A 469 -36.13 33.74 -1.17
C LEU A 469 -34.93 32.96 -0.60
N GLY A 470 -33.72 33.17 -1.12
CA GLY A 470 -32.52 32.42 -0.76
C GLY A 470 -31.99 31.57 -1.92
N LEU A 471 -31.20 30.56 -1.57
CA LEU A 471 -30.61 29.61 -2.52
C LEU A 471 -31.70 28.66 -3.04
N ILE A 472 -31.76 28.47 -4.36
CA ILE A 472 -32.73 27.58 -5.01
C ILE A 472 -31.99 26.73 -6.06
N GLU A 473 -32.46 25.51 -6.27
CA GLU A 473 -31.96 24.62 -7.33
C GLU A 473 -32.32 25.17 -8.72
N ARG A 474 -31.36 25.16 -9.65
CA ARG A 474 -31.53 25.70 -11.01
C ARG A 474 -32.72 25.10 -11.72
N GLY A 475 -32.93 23.77 -11.61
CA GLY A 475 -34.10 23.11 -12.19
C GLY A 475 -35.43 23.66 -11.68
N TYR A 476 -35.52 24.01 -10.39
CA TYR A 476 -36.70 24.65 -9.82
C TYR A 476 -36.86 26.08 -10.35
N TYR A 477 -35.78 26.86 -10.40
CA TYR A 477 -35.79 28.22 -10.92
C TYR A 477 -36.21 28.28 -12.40
N ASP A 478 -35.60 27.47 -13.26
CA ASP A 478 -35.80 27.51 -14.71
C ASP A 478 -37.24 27.20 -15.11
N VAL A 479 -37.93 26.35 -14.34
CA VAL A 479 -39.33 25.99 -14.57
C VAL A 479 -40.27 27.17 -14.35
N PHE A 480 -39.89 28.09 -13.46
CA PHE A 480 -40.65 29.27 -13.07
C PHE A 480 -40.09 30.58 -13.66
N ALA A 481 -38.92 30.56 -14.30
CA ALA A 481 -38.34 31.71 -14.96
C ALA A 481 -39.15 32.13 -16.21
N PRO A 482 -39.00 33.37 -16.72
CA PRO A 482 -39.64 33.78 -17.97
C PRO A 482 -39.36 32.80 -19.12
N GLY A 483 -40.41 32.24 -19.71
CA GLY A 483 -40.31 31.20 -20.75
C GLY A 483 -40.27 29.75 -20.23
N GLY A 484 -40.20 29.55 -18.92
CA GLY A 484 -40.30 28.25 -18.26
C GLY A 484 -41.71 27.65 -18.32
N LEU A 485 -41.79 26.33 -18.19
CA LEU A 485 -43.03 25.55 -18.35
C LEU A 485 -44.17 26.00 -17.43
N LEU A 486 -43.83 26.45 -16.22
CA LEU A 486 -44.79 26.86 -15.19
C LEU A 486 -44.76 28.37 -14.92
N PHE A 487 -44.19 29.16 -15.84
CA PHE A 487 -44.08 30.61 -15.67
C PHE A 487 -45.44 31.29 -15.42
N THR A 488 -46.49 30.83 -16.11
CA THR A 488 -47.86 31.35 -15.99
C THR A 488 -48.75 30.51 -15.05
N SER A 489 -48.18 29.51 -14.37
CA SER A 489 -48.91 28.62 -13.48
C SER A 489 -49.38 29.36 -12.23
N PRO A 490 -50.55 29.01 -11.64
CA PRO A 490 -50.97 29.52 -10.33
C PRO A 490 -50.00 29.15 -9.19
N ALA A 491 -49.15 28.14 -9.40
CA ALA A 491 -48.12 27.72 -8.45
C ALA A 491 -46.84 28.57 -8.47
N GLN A 492 -46.78 29.60 -9.33
CA GLN A 492 -45.62 30.47 -9.52
C GLN A 492 -45.26 31.25 -8.23
N PRO A 493 -44.07 31.03 -7.63
CA PRO A 493 -43.65 31.75 -6.43
C PRO A 493 -43.06 33.15 -6.70
N ASN A 494 -43.11 33.62 -7.95
CA ASN A 494 -42.57 34.92 -8.41
C ASN A 494 -41.07 35.09 -8.12
N LEU A 495 -40.25 34.11 -8.50
CA LEU A 495 -38.80 34.14 -8.27
C LEU A 495 -38.13 35.28 -9.04
N GLN A 496 -37.40 36.13 -8.33
CA GLN A 496 -36.53 37.16 -8.86
C GLN A 496 -35.09 36.72 -8.59
N ARG A 497 -34.34 36.53 -9.67
CA ARG A 497 -32.91 36.22 -9.57
C ARG A 497 -32.18 37.42 -9.00
N ARG A 498 -31.42 37.22 -7.91
CA ARG A 498 -30.46 38.20 -7.40
C ARG A 498 -29.17 38.10 -8.22
N ASP A 499 -28.22 39.00 -7.96
CA ASP A 499 -26.89 38.99 -8.58
C ASP A 499 -26.21 37.60 -8.49
N SER A 500 -25.11 37.43 -9.23
CA SER A 500 -24.40 36.15 -9.35
C SER A 500 -24.24 35.46 -7.99
N VAL A 501 -24.56 34.16 -7.96
CA VAL A 501 -24.29 33.30 -6.78
C VAL A 501 -22.83 33.47 -6.40
N ASP A 502 -22.58 33.57 -5.10
CA ASP A 502 -21.23 33.55 -4.56
C ASP A 502 -20.43 32.38 -5.19
N PRO A 503 -19.28 32.66 -5.84
CA PRO A 503 -18.52 31.65 -6.57
C PRO A 503 -18.10 30.46 -5.71
N LEU A 504 -17.81 30.69 -4.42
CA LEU A 504 -17.54 29.65 -3.44
C LEU A 504 -18.79 28.76 -3.31
N THR A 505 -19.93 29.31 -2.90
CA THR A 505 -21.20 28.58 -2.75
C THR A 505 -21.57 27.75 -4.00
N ALA A 506 -21.40 28.34 -5.19
CA ALA A 506 -21.66 27.63 -6.45
C ALA A 506 -20.72 26.43 -6.65
N ARG A 507 -19.42 26.58 -6.37
CA ARG A 507 -18.43 25.50 -6.41
C ARG A 507 -18.78 24.41 -5.40
N LEU A 508 -19.09 24.77 -4.16
CA LEU A 508 -19.40 23.80 -3.09
C LEU A 508 -20.65 22.97 -3.43
N ALA A 509 -21.69 23.61 -4.00
CA ALA A 509 -22.90 22.93 -4.46
C ALA A 509 -22.61 21.88 -5.53
N VAL A 510 -21.77 22.22 -6.51
CA VAL A 510 -21.41 21.30 -7.61
C VAL A 510 -20.50 20.18 -7.11
N LEU A 511 -19.40 20.50 -6.41
CA LEU A 511 -18.41 19.51 -5.96
C LEU A 511 -18.98 18.49 -4.97
N SER A 512 -19.94 18.90 -4.15
CA SER A 512 -20.64 17.99 -3.23
C SER A 512 -21.68 17.09 -3.88
N GLY A 513 -21.99 17.34 -5.16
CA GLY A 513 -22.99 16.58 -5.90
C GLY A 513 -24.42 16.75 -5.37
N GLY A 514 -24.68 17.79 -4.56
CA GLY A 514 -25.96 18.01 -3.87
C GLY A 514 -26.33 16.86 -2.93
N THR A 515 -25.38 16.32 -2.18
CA THR A 515 -25.60 15.19 -1.26
C THR A 515 -25.80 15.59 0.20
N SER A 516 -25.43 16.82 0.57
CA SER A 516 -25.62 17.39 1.91
C SER A 516 -26.39 18.72 1.87
N ARG A 517 -27.04 19.07 2.99
CA ARG A 517 -27.68 20.38 3.21
C ARG A 517 -26.70 21.44 3.72
N GLU A 518 -25.61 20.97 4.29
CA GLU A 518 -24.62 21.79 4.97
C GLU A 518 -23.27 21.16 4.67
N ILE A 519 -22.29 22.00 4.35
CA ILE A 519 -20.94 21.53 4.02
C ILE A 519 -19.96 22.37 4.80
N ASP A 520 -19.20 21.68 5.64
CA ASP A 520 -17.99 22.22 6.22
C ASP A 520 -16.87 22.16 5.19
N THR A 521 -16.08 23.21 5.09
CA THR A 521 -14.98 23.37 4.15
C THR A 521 -13.74 23.82 4.88
N PHE A 522 -12.57 23.43 4.39
CA PHE A 522 -11.29 23.86 4.94
C PHE A 522 -10.51 24.71 3.94
N SER A 523 -10.20 25.95 4.29
CA SER A 523 -9.42 26.86 3.46
C SER A 523 -7.95 26.88 3.89
N LYS A 524 -7.11 26.11 3.18
CA LYS A 524 -5.65 26.12 3.38
C LYS A 524 -5.05 27.52 3.20
N HIS A 525 -5.56 28.29 2.24
CA HIS A 525 -5.14 29.68 2.03
C HIS A 525 -5.43 30.55 3.26
N GLN A 526 -6.64 30.42 3.83
CA GLN A 526 -7.03 31.17 5.00
C GLN A 526 -6.12 30.84 6.19
N LEU A 527 -5.81 29.57 6.39
CA LEU A 527 -4.89 29.11 7.44
C LEU A 527 -3.51 29.75 7.29
N LEU A 528 -2.94 29.68 6.09
CA LEU A 528 -1.63 30.26 5.80
C LEU A 528 -1.61 31.78 5.93
N SER A 529 -2.70 32.45 5.56
CA SER A 529 -2.81 33.91 5.65
C SER A 529 -2.93 34.45 7.07
N LYS A 530 -3.42 33.61 7.99
CA LYS A 530 -3.67 33.93 9.40
C LYS A 530 -2.76 33.16 10.35
N TYR A 531 -1.67 32.59 9.85
CA TYR A 531 -0.81 31.73 10.63
C TYR A 531 -0.13 32.52 11.75
N ASP A 532 -0.49 32.25 13.02
CA ASP A 532 0.03 32.98 14.19
C ASP A 532 0.65 32.06 15.27
N TYR A 533 0.99 30.82 14.92
CA TYR A 533 1.67 29.92 15.85
C TYR A 533 3.20 30.16 15.88
N GLU A 534 3.80 30.07 17.07
CA GLU A 534 5.25 30.33 17.29
C GLU A 534 6.18 29.39 16.52
N ASP A 535 5.69 28.20 16.14
CA ASP A 535 6.42 27.13 15.46
C ASP A 535 6.56 27.34 13.94
N GLY A 536 5.86 28.32 13.35
CA GLY A 536 5.91 28.62 11.92
C GLY A 536 5.50 27.47 10.99
N GLY A 537 4.79 26.46 11.50
CA GLY A 537 4.31 25.29 10.76
C GLY A 537 5.37 24.20 10.59
N VAL A 538 6.50 24.33 11.29
CA VAL A 538 7.63 23.41 11.20
C VAL A 538 7.46 22.30 12.22
N GLN A 539 7.35 21.05 11.74
CA GLN A 539 7.19 19.87 12.61
C GLN A 539 8.27 19.76 13.68
N ASP A 540 9.53 20.00 13.31
CA ASP A 540 10.69 19.90 14.22
C ASP A 540 10.68 20.96 15.33
N ALA A 541 9.86 22.00 15.21
CA ALA A 541 9.67 23.01 16.25
C ALA A 541 8.67 22.57 17.34
N ILE A 542 7.76 21.64 17.02
CA ILE A 542 6.78 21.11 17.98
C ILE A 542 7.28 19.78 18.61
N ILE A 543 7.89 18.93 17.78
CA ILE A 543 8.15 17.53 18.13
C ILE A 543 9.61 17.18 17.83
N ASP A 544 10.29 16.65 18.83
CA ASP A 544 11.61 16.09 18.62
C ASP A 544 11.47 14.70 17.97
N SER A 545 12.14 14.50 16.83
CA SER A 545 12.18 13.21 16.14
C SER A 545 12.58 12.02 17.03
N THR A 546 13.36 12.27 18.09
CA THR A 546 13.76 11.23 19.04
C THR A 546 12.62 10.78 19.94
N GLU A 547 11.71 11.68 20.32
CA GLU A 547 10.51 11.37 21.12
C GLU A 547 9.55 10.44 20.38
N LEU A 548 9.49 10.55 19.05
CA LEU A 548 8.67 9.67 18.20
C LEU A 548 9.13 8.21 18.23
N THR A 549 10.38 7.94 18.60
CA THR A 549 10.95 6.60 18.65
C THR A 549 10.82 5.92 20.02
N ASP A 550 10.56 6.69 21.08
CA ASP A 550 10.37 6.14 22.44
C ASP A 550 8.90 5.81 22.71
N LEU A 551 8.52 4.58 22.39
CA LEU A 551 7.13 4.13 22.56
C LEU A 551 6.66 4.08 24.02
N HIS A 552 7.57 3.89 24.99
CA HIS A 552 7.20 3.89 26.40
C HIS A 552 6.85 5.30 26.87
N TYR A 553 7.65 6.29 26.46
CA TYR A 553 7.31 7.70 26.66
C TYR A 553 5.95 8.04 26.03
N LEU A 554 5.72 7.66 24.77
CA LEU A 554 4.42 7.90 24.11
C LEU A 554 3.25 7.21 24.80
N ALA A 555 3.46 6.02 25.35
CA ALA A 555 2.45 5.30 26.13
C ALA A 555 2.13 6.02 27.45
N GLU A 556 3.12 6.65 28.10
CA GLU A 556 2.90 7.48 29.28
C GLU A 556 2.08 8.73 28.94
N LEU A 557 2.36 9.38 27.80
CA LEU A 557 1.57 10.52 27.32
C LEU A 557 0.09 10.15 27.13
N CYS A 558 -0.21 8.95 26.63
CA CYS A 558 -1.59 8.47 26.51
C CYS A 558 -2.30 8.48 27.88
N GLY A 559 -1.61 8.04 28.93
CA GLY A 559 -2.15 8.03 30.29
C GLY A 559 -2.47 9.43 30.83
N GLN A 560 -1.64 10.42 30.49
CA GLN A 560 -1.82 11.82 30.89
C GLN A 560 -2.92 12.55 30.09
N ASN A 561 -3.32 12.01 28.94
CA ASN A 561 -4.24 12.62 27.98
C ASN A 561 -5.56 11.85 27.84
N LYS A 562 -6.03 11.21 28.91
CA LYS A 562 -7.29 10.44 28.94
C LYS A 562 -7.40 9.32 27.89
N LEU A 563 -6.28 8.84 27.35
CA LEU A 563 -6.18 7.68 26.45
C LEU A 563 -5.54 6.47 27.13
N ALA A 564 -5.63 6.41 28.47
CA ALA A 564 -5.29 5.22 29.23
C ALA A 564 -6.26 4.08 28.90
N VAL A 565 -5.74 2.85 28.86
CA VAL A 565 -6.59 1.66 28.75
C VAL A 565 -6.94 1.17 30.15
N HIS A 566 -8.24 1.09 30.42
CA HIS A 566 -8.79 0.59 31.68
C HIS A 566 -9.07 -0.91 31.56
N MET A 567 -8.61 -1.67 32.55
CA MET A 567 -8.98 -3.08 32.66
C MET A 567 -10.49 -3.19 32.93
N PRO A 568 -11.14 -4.28 32.49
CA PRO A 568 -12.58 -4.47 32.71
C PRO A 568 -13.01 -4.30 34.19
N SER A 569 -12.20 -4.76 35.14
CA SER A 569 -12.42 -4.58 36.59
C SER A 569 -12.43 -3.11 37.05
N GLN A 570 -11.87 -2.20 36.28
CA GLN A 570 -11.72 -0.78 36.59
C GLN A 570 -12.83 0.09 35.99
N LEU A 571 -13.72 -0.47 35.16
CA LEU A 571 -14.71 0.31 34.41
C LEU A 571 -15.79 0.96 35.30
N VAL A 572 -16.10 0.34 36.44
CA VAL A 572 -17.12 0.84 37.38
C VAL A 572 -16.77 2.23 37.93
N SER A 573 -15.47 2.56 38.02
CA SER A 573 -14.98 3.84 38.52
C SER A 573 -14.39 4.75 37.44
N ALA A 574 -14.43 4.33 36.17
CA ALA A 574 -13.87 5.08 35.06
C ALA A 574 -14.87 6.11 34.50
N GLU A 575 -14.37 7.29 34.13
CA GLU A 575 -15.14 8.30 33.38
C GLU A 575 -15.35 7.79 31.95
N HIS A 576 -16.59 7.83 31.44
CA HIS A 576 -16.92 7.40 30.07
C HIS A 576 -17.07 8.62 29.14
N PRO A 577 -16.69 8.53 27.85
CA PRO A 577 -16.12 7.35 27.19
C PRO A 577 -14.61 7.18 27.46
N CYS A 578 -14.17 5.93 27.64
CA CYS A 578 -12.74 5.60 27.81
C CYS A 578 -12.36 4.28 27.13
N LEU A 579 -11.05 4.03 26.98
CA LEU A 579 -10.54 2.85 26.29
C LEU A 579 -10.52 1.63 27.23
N THR A 580 -10.93 0.47 26.72
CA THR A 580 -10.89 -0.82 27.42
C THR A 580 -10.65 -1.98 26.45
N PHE A 581 -10.73 -3.22 26.91
CA PHE A 581 -10.60 -4.41 26.09
C PHE A 581 -11.96 -5.07 25.82
N ASP A 582 -12.12 -5.62 24.61
CA ASP A 582 -13.17 -6.59 24.33
C ASP A 582 -12.75 -8.02 24.69
N ARG A 583 -13.65 -8.98 24.50
CA ARG A 583 -13.41 -10.42 24.74
C ARG A 583 -12.25 -11.04 23.95
N ASN A 584 -11.78 -10.39 22.88
CA ASN A 584 -10.66 -10.84 22.06
C ASN A 584 -9.36 -10.09 22.40
N ALA A 585 -9.35 -9.31 23.49
CA ALA A 585 -8.29 -8.37 23.84
C ALA A 585 -7.99 -7.36 22.71
N HIS A 586 -8.99 -7.00 21.92
CA HIS A 586 -8.91 -5.84 21.04
C HIS A 586 -9.36 -4.59 21.79
N LEU A 587 -8.82 -3.44 21.40
CA LEU A 587 -9.19 -2.18 22.02
C LEU A 587 -10.64 -1.80 21.66
N ALA A 588 -11.40 -1.46 22.68
CA ALA A 588 -12.80 -1.12 22.65
C ALA A 588 -13.05 0.17 23.44
N VAL A 589 -14.28 0.69 23.39
CA VAL A 589 -14.66 1.91 24.10
C VAL A 589 -15.77 1.62 25.10
N TYR A 590 -15.53 1.88 26.37
CA TYR A 590 -16.55 1.84 27.42
C TYR A 590 -17.47 3.05 27.33
N LEU A 591 -18.79 2.82 27.39
CA LEU A 591 -19.84 3.84 27.21
C LEU A 591 -20.67 4.13 28.45
N GLY A 592 -20.26 3.59 29.58
CA GLY A 592 -21.03 3.68 30.82
C GLY A 592 -21.88 2.44 31.06
N GLU A 593 -22.71 2.52 32.08
CA GLU A 593 -23.59 1.44 32.51
C GLU A 593 -24.93 1.50 31.74
N GLU A 594 -25.47 0.35 31.36
CA GLU A 594 -26.78 0.22 30.76
C GLU A 594 -27.86 0.63 31.77
N GLY A 595 -28.78 1.50 31.33
CA GLY A 595 -29.91 1.91 32.14
C GLY A 595 -30.79 0.71 32.53
N CYS A 596 -31.01 0.52 33.84
CA CYS A 596 -31.81 -0.57 34.42
C CYS A 596 -31.22 -1.99 34.29
N ALA A 597 -29.90 -2.12 34.13
CA ALA A 597 -29.18 -3.39 34.14
C ALA A 597 -29.35 -4.22 35.44
N GLN A 598 -29.29 -5.54 35.32
CA GLN A 598 -29.23 -6.45 36.47
C GLN A 598 -27.85 -6.35 37.16
N PRO A 599 -27.76 -6.54 38.50
CA PRO A 599 -26.49 -6.55 39.20
C PRO A 599 -25.49 -7.55 38.56
N GLY A 600 -24.35 -7.06 38.09
CA GLY A 600 -23.30 -7.86 37.45
C GLY A 600 -23.32 -7.91 35.91
N LYS A 601 -24.30 -7.29 35.23
CA LYS A 601 -24.31 -7.14 33.77
C LYS A 601 -24.69 -5.72 33.40
N SER A 602 -23.72 -4.82 33.44
CA SER A 602 -24.02 -3.40 33.37
C SER A 602 -23.19 -2.64 32.34
N SER A 603 -21.96 -3.03 32.03
CA SER A 603 -21.09 -2.17 31.22
C SER A 603 -21.39 -2.27 29.71
N GLN A 604 -21.77 -1.15 29.09
CA GLN A 604 -21.87 -1.04 27.63
C GLN A 604 -20.48 -0.80 27.04
N VAL A 605 -20.09 -1.67 26.11
CA VAL A 605 -18.80 -1.60 25.42
C VAL A 605 -19.05 -1.57 23.91
N PHE A 606 -18.55 -0.53 23.25
CA PHE A 606 -18.50 -0.46 21.79
C PHE A 606 -17.26 -1.16 21.27
N ARG A 607 -17.46 -2.10 20.34
CA ARG A 607 -16.40 -2.85 19.69
C ARG A 607 -16.40 -2.50 18.20
N PRO A 608 -15.33 -1.88 17.66
CA PRO A 608 -15.25 -1.54 16.24
C PRO A 608 -15.52 -2.74 15.31
N GLN A 609 -15.11 -3.94 15.74
CA GLN A 609 -15.23 -5.20 15.01
C GLN A 609 -16.60 -5.90 15.18
N HIS A 610 -17.32 -5.64 16.28
CA HIS A 610 -18.43 -6.50 16.73
C HIS A 610 -19.63 -5.75 17.33
N GLU A 611 -19.76 -4.45 17.03
CA GLU A 611 -20.83 -3.55 17.50
C GLU A 611 -20.81 -3.33 19.02
N THR A 612 -21.74 -2.49 19.48
CA THR A 612 -21.98 -2.22 20.90
C THR A 612 -22.68 -3.42 21.54
N SER A 613 -22.15 -3.88 22.67
CA SER A 613 -22.72 -4.96 23.45
C SER A 613 -22.61 -4.68 24.94
N THR A 614 -23.46 -5.34 25.72
CA THR A 614 -23.36 -5.39 27.17
C THR A 614 -22.57 -6.60 27.58
N GLU A 615 -21.55 -6.37 28.40
CA GLU A 615 -20.56 -7.38 28.71
C GLU A 615 -20.38 -7.53 30.23
N ASP A 616 -20.02 -8.74 30.66
CA ASP A 616 -19.63 -9.02 32.04
C ASP A 616 -18.13 -8.81 32.18
N THR A 617 -17.74 -7.81 32.98
CA THR A 617 -16.34 -7.39 33.14
C THR A 617 -15.46 -8.49 33.71
N ALA A 618 -15.97 -9.32 34.61
CA ALA A 618 -15.21 -10.42 35.21
C ALA A 618 -14.93 -11.53 34.18
N VAL A 619 -15.89 -11.80 33.29
CA VAL A 619 -15.72 -12.78 32.21
C VAL A 619 -14.71 -12.28 31.18
N ILE A 620 -14.77 -11.01 30.77
CA ILE A 620 -13.79 -10.44 29.83
C ILE A 620 -12.39 -10.53 30.42
N GLU A 621 -12.19 -10.14 31.69
CA GLU A 621 -10.86 -10.13 32.31
C GLU A 621 -10.21 -11.52 32.35
N GLN A 622 -11.00 -12.57 32.60
CA GLN A 622 -10.53 -13.96 32.53
C GLN A 622 -10.15 -14.39 31.11
N LEU A 623 -10.88 -13.92 30.09
CA LEU A 623 -10.62 -14.25 28.69
C LEU A 623 -9.38 -13.55 28.13
N ILE A 624 -9.15 -12.28 28.50
CA ILE A 624 -8.07 -11.48 27.94
C ILE A 624 -6.71 -11.74 28.62
N ALA A 625 -6.69 -12.18 29.88
CA ALA A 625 -5.45 -12.43 30.62
C ALA A 625 -4.40 -13.28 29.87
N PRO A 626 -4.73 -14.44 29.26
CA PRO A 626 -3.76 -15.21 28.47
C PRO A 626 -3.33 -14.50 27.17
N ILE A 627 -4.18 -13.67 26.59
CA ILE A 627 -3.89 -12.93 25.35
C ILE A 627 -2.93 -11.78 25.64
N ILE A 628 -3.17 -11.00 26.70
CA ILE A 628 -2.28 -9.90 27.14
C ILE A 628 -0.89 -10.44 27.43
N LYS A 629 -0.78 -11.57 28.13
CA LYS A 629 0.52 -12.23 28.38
C LYS A 629 1.27 -12.59 27.09
N THR A 630 0.53 -12.92 26.03
CA THR A 630 1.11 -13.17 24.70
C THR A 630 1.64 -11.86 24.10
N TYR A 631 0.91 -10.76 24.24
CA TYR A 631 1.36 -9.44 23.77
C TYR A 631 2.62 -8.94 24.50
N GLU A 632 2.69 -9.15 25.82
CA GLU A 632 3.88 -8.87 26.64
C GLU A 632 5.08 -9.69 26.17
N SER A 633 4.89 -10.99 25.92
CA SER A 633 5.97 -11.84 25.41
C SER A 633 6.46 -11.44 24.02
N ALA A 634 5.61 -10.76 23.24
CA ALA A 634 5.94 -10.22 21.93
C ALA A 634 6.50 -8.79 21.99
N GLY A 635 6.51 -8.13 23.16
CA GLY A 635 6.91 -6.73 23.33
C GLY A 635 5.96 -5.73 22.68
N THR A 636 4.70 -6.12 22.49
CA THR A 636 3.66 -5.30 21.82
C THR A 636 2.62 -4.77 22.81
N ASP A 637 2.82 -5.04 24.10
CA ASP A 637 2.04 -4.54 25.22
C ASP A 637 2.18 -3.02 25.39
N VAL A 638 3.24 -2.40 24.86
CA VAL A 638 3.39 -0.93 24.87
C VAL A 638 2.23 -0.19 24.21
N PHE A 639 1.62 -0.79 23.17
CA PHE A 639 0.43 -0.26 22.50
C PHE A 639 -0.84 -0.39 23.33
N ASP A 640 -0.83 -1.28 24.32
CA ASP A 640 -1.95 -1.60 25.21
C ASP A 640 -1.73 -1.11 26.64
N ALA A 641 -0.58 -0.46 26.91
CA ALA A 641 -0.14 -0.10 28.24
C ALA A 641 -1.27 0.53 29.06
N VAL A 642 -1.57 -0.08 30.21
CA VAL A 642 -2.51 0.42 31.20
C VAL A 642 -1.89 1.68 31.77
N GLY A 643 -2.61 2.81 31.76
CA GLY A 643 -2.05 4.14 32.03
C GLY A 643 -1.57 4.31 33.48
N GLY A 644 -0.36 3.82 33.78
CA GLY A 644 0.37 3.88 35.05
C GLY A 644 -0.28 4.64 36.22
N ALA A 645 0.34 5.74 36.65
CA ALA A 645 -0.07 6.51 37.83
C ALA A 645 -1.47 7.18 37.71
N ALA A 646 -1.95 7.41 36.48
CA ALA A 646 -3.28 8.00 36.22
C ALA A 646 -4.41 7.02 36.56
N VAL A 647 -4.24 5.73 36.23
CA VAL A 647 -5.19 4.65 36.59
C VAL A 647 -4.97 4.19 38.05
N ARG A 648 -3.72 4.23 38.56
CA ARG A 648 -3.41 3.87 39.97
C ARG A 648 -3.87 4.88 41.01
N LYS A 649 -4.21 6.13 40.64
CA LYS A 649 -4.63 7.18 41.58
C LYS A 649 -5.84 6.79 42.47
N LEU A 650 -6.55 5.72 42.13
CA LEU A 650 -7.73 5.25 42.86
C LEU A 650 -7.48 4.11 43.86
N ALA A 651 -6.28 3.54 43.96
CA ALA A 651 -5.96 2.54 44.98
C ALA A 651 -4.82 3.06 45.87
N ALA A 652 -5.10 3.24 47.16
CA ALA A 652 -4.03 3.40 48.15
C ALA A 652 -3.10 2.18 48.03
N PRO A 653 -1.77 2.35 47.91
CA PRO A 653 -0.88 1.20 47.77
C PRO A 653 -0.97 0.37 49.05
N ASP A 654 -1.22 -0.93 48.89
CA ASP A 654 -1.26 -1.88 50.01
C ASP A 654 0.11 -1.98 50.71
N GLU A 655 1.20 -1.67 50.00
CA GLU A 655 2.56 -1.72 50.51
C GLU A 655 3.48 -0.71 49.80
N ILE A 656 4.39 -0.08 50.55
CA ILE A 656 5.40 0.84 50.01
C ILE A 656 6.76 0.16 50.13
N VAL A 657 7.41 -0.09 48.99
CA VAL A 657 8.79 -0.58 48.94
C VAL A 657 9.71 0.62 48.71
N VAL A 658 10.62 0.87 49.65
CA VAL A 658 11.61 1.95 49.58
C VAL A 658 12.95 1.36 49.19
N PHE A 659 13.46 1.74 48.02
CA PHE A 659 14.83 1.41 47.61
C PHE A 659 15.79 2.49 48.13
N CYS A 660 16.49 2.17 49.21
CA CYS A 660 17.59 3.00 49.71
C CYS A 660 18.87 2.60 48.97
N VAL A 661 19.27 3.38 47.98
CA VAL A 661 20.53 3.18 47.26
C VAL A 661 21.64 3.91 47.99
N ASP A 662 22.54 3.17 48.64
CA ASP A 662 23.75 3.73 49.23
C ASP A 662 24.77 4.05 48.14
N THR A 663 25.03 5.35 47.90
CA THR A 663 26.05 5.82 46.95
C THR A 663 27.44 5.98 47.59
N SER A 664 27.67 5.42 48.78
CA SER A 664 28.95 5.55 49.48
C SER A 664 30.09 4.83 48.74
N ALA A 665 31.30 5.38 48.84
CA ALA A 665 32.50 4.86 48.18
C ALA A 665 32.91 3.42 48.61
N SER A 666 32.26 2.86 49.64
CA SER A 666 32.52 1.52 50.17
C SER A 666 32.04 0.38 49.25
N MET A 667 31.11 0.70 48.33
CA MET A 667 30.54 -0.21 47.32
C MET A 667 31.40 -0.32 46.03
N ARG A 668 32.58 0.31 45.95
CA ARG A 668 33.46 0.27 44.76
C ARG A 668 34.22 -1.05 44.57
N LYS A 669 33.98 -2.06 45.42
CA LYS A 669 34.57 -3.39 45.24
C LYS A 669 33.62 -4.24 44.43
N TYR A 670 34.19 -4.95 43.45
CA TYR A 670 33.47 -5.95 42.66
C TYR A 670 32.74 -6.93 43.57
N THR A 671 31.49 -7.25 43.22
CA THR A 671 30.73 -8.28 43.92
C THR A 671 31.28 -9.66 43.57
N ASP A 672 31.20 -10.63 44.47
CA ASP A 672 31.69 -12.01 44.22
C ASP A 672 30.78 -12.81 43.26
N PHE A 673 29.76 -12.17 42.68
CA PHE A 673 28.91 -12.76 41.65
C PHE A 673 29.57 -12.61 40.29
N SER A 674 30.11 -13.71 39.76
CA SER A 674 30.77 -13.76 38.44
C SER A 674 29.87 -13.30 37.29
N GLU A 675 28.55 -13.38 37.45
CA GLU A 675 27.53 -12.99 36.45
C GLU A 675 27.38 -11.47 36.30
N VAL A 676 27.62 -10.70 37.38
CA VAL A 676 27.50 -9.23 37.36
C VAL A 676 28.80 -8.58 36.83
N ASN A 677 29.91 -9.30 36.93
CA ASN A 677 31.22 -8.81 36.50
C ASN A 677 31.55 -9.14 35.03
N SER A 678 30.71 -9.92 34.33
CA SER A 678 30.96 -10.38 32.95
C SER A 678 30.45 -9.45 31.85
N ASP A 679 29.64 -8.44 32.16
CA ASP A 679 29.01 -7.57 31.14
C ASP A 679 29.87 -6.36 30.72
N GLY A 680 31.16 -6.37 31.03
CA GLY A 680 32.04 -5.20 30.91
C GLY A 680 32.92 -5.07 29.67
N THR A 681 32.77 -5.91 28.62
CA THR A 681 33.53 -5.72 27.36
C THR A 681 32.70 -6.06 26.11
N SER A 682 31.53 -5.43 25.96
CA SER A 682 30.96 -5.24 24.63
C SER A 682 31.83 -4.22 23.91
N SER A 683 32.80 -4.71 23.13
CA SER A 683 33.51 -3.89 22.16
C SER A 683 32.49 -3.35 21.16
N ASP A 684 32.36 -2.03 21.13
CA ASP A 684 31.75 -1.28 20.05
C ASP A 684 32.40 -1.70 18.72
N VAL A 685 31.74 -2.57 17.97
CA VAL A 685 31.98 -2.77 16.55
C VAL A 685 30.65 -2.57 15.83
N ARG A 686 30.22 -1.30 15.79
CA ARG A 686 29.29 -0.84 14.76
C ARG A 686 30.11 -0.40 13.55
N SER A 687 29.71 -0.93 12.39
CA SER A 687 30.23 -0.64 11.04
C SER A 687 31.51 -1.38 10.65
N ILE A 688 31.35 -2.47 9.90
CA ILE A 688 31.91 -2.76 8.57
C ILE A 688 31.16 -4.01 8.09
N ALA A 689 30.85 -4.11 6.78
CA ALA A 689 30.24 -5.29 6.15
C ALA A 689 30.82 -6.61 6.72
N PRO A 690 30.02 -7.69 6.87
CA PRO A 690 30.51 -8.94 7.45
C PRO A 690 31.79 -9.37 6.73
N ALA A 691 32.92 -9.32 7.44
CA ALA A 691 34.22 -9.61 6.88
C ALA A 691 34.20 -11.07 6.41
N ILE A 692 34.24 -11.30 5.10
CA ILE A 692 34.33 -12.63 4.52
C ILE A 692 35.69 -13.20 4.95
N GLU A 693 35.66 -14.31 5.69
CA GLU A 693 36.86 -14.93 6.22
C GLU A 693 37.83 -15.32 5.08
N PRO A 694 39.16 -15.17 5.26
CA PRO A 694 40.16 -15.48 4.23
C PRO A 694 40.08 -16.90 3.67
N GLU A 695 39.52 -17.83 4.44
CA GLU A 695 39.35 -19.24 4.10
C GLU A 695 38.45 -19.46 2.88
N TYR A 696 37.45 -18.59 2.68
CA TYR A 696 36.57 -18.64 1.50
C TYR A 696 37.29 -18.28 0.20
N TYR A 697 38.45 -17.61 0.27
CA TYR A 697 39.21 -17.21 -0.92
C TYR A 697 40.07 -18.33 -1.51
N ASN A 698 40.31 -19.42 -0.77
CA ASN A 698 41.32 -20.43 -1.10
C ASN A 698 40.76 -21.77 -1.62
N GLY A 699 39.46 -21.91 -1.92
CA GLY A 699 38.88 -23.23 -2.16
C GLY A 699 37.64 -23.33 -3.05
N ILE A 700 37.19 -22.28 -3.72
CA ILE A 700 35.92 -22.32 -4.49
C ILE A 700 36.20 -22.65 -5.96
N PRO A 701 35.81 -23.83 -6.48
CA PRO A 701 36.00 -24.18 -7.88
C PRO A 701 35.04 -23.41 -8.80
N PHE A 702 35.52 -23.04 -9.99
CA PHE A 702 34.75 -22.27 -10.97
C PHE A 702 33.45 -22.97 -11.38
N ASP A 703 33.45 -24.30 -11.52
CA ASP A 703 32.29 -25.07 -11.96
C ASP A 703 31.16 -25.12 -10.92
N GLU A 704 31.47 -25.03 -9.63
CA GLU A 704 30.47 -24.92 -8.57
C GLU A 704 29.71 -23.60 -8.68
N ILE A 705 30.42 -22.49 -8.90
CA ILE A 705 29.80 -21.16 -9.03
C ILE A 705 29.01 -21.04 -10.34
N LYS A 706 29.46 -21.67 -11.43
CA LYS A 706 28.63 -21.80 -12.64
C LYS A 706 27.33 -22.53 -12.36
N ALA A 707 27.38 -23.64 -11.62
CA ALA A 707 26.19 -24.42 -11.29
C ALA A 707 25.23 -23.59 -10.41
N THR A 708 25.74 -22.88 -9.42
CA THR A 708 24.95 -21.99 -8.55
C THR A 708 24.36 -20.83 -9.33
N LEU A 709 25.13 -20.15 -10.18
CA LEU A 709 24.63 -19.07 -11.04
C LEU A 709 23.59 -19.57 -12.06
N SER A 710 23.76 -20.79 -12.59
CA SER A 710 22.80 -21.39 -13.54
C SER A 710 21.46 -21.76 -12.88
N ARG A 711 21.42 -21.92 -11.56
CA ARG A 711 20.21 -22.19 -10.78
C ARG A 711 19.64 -20.93 -10.14
N TYR A 712 20.28 -19.78 -10.32
CA TYR A 712 19.82 -18.54 -9.74
C TYR A 712 18.50 -18.11 -10.39
N GLU A 713 17.53 -17.67 -9.57
CA GLU A 713 16.16 -17.41 -10.02
C GLU A 713 16.06 -16.43 -11.19
N ALA A 714 16.96 -15.44 -11.26
CA ALA A 714 16.99 -14.43 -12.31
C ALA A 714 17.95 -14.75 -13.47
N ILE A 715 18.42 -16.00 -13.62
CA ILE A 715 19.43 -16.34 -14.64
C ILE A 715 18.97 -16.03 -16.07
N ASP A 716 17.69 -16.23 -16.37
CA ASP A 716 17.13 -15.93 -17.69
C ASP A 716 17.17 -14.43 -18.01
N ASP A 717 16.89 -13.59 -17.02
CA ASP A 717 16.96 -12.13 -17.15
C ASP A 717 18.41 -11.67 -17.29
N ILE A 718 19.33 -12.24 -16.51
CA ILE A 718 20.78 -12.00 -16.61
C ILE A 718 21.27 -12.31 -18.04
N ILE A 719 20.88 -13.47 -18.59
CA ILE A 719 21.26 -13.88 -19.95
C ILE A 719 20.61 -12.96 -20.99
N ALA A 720 19.35 -12.56 -20.82
CA ALA A 720 18.66 -11.65 -21.72
C ALA A 720 19.32 -10.26 -21.77
N ILE A 721 19.75 -9.72 -20.63
CA ILE A 721 20.49 -8.45 -20.55
C ILE A 721 21.80 -8.53 -21.33
N VAL A 722 22.57 -9.60 -21.14
CA VAL A 722 23.85 -9.80 -21.85
C VAL A 722 23.62 -9.99 -23.35
N ARG A 723 22.55 -10.68 -23.75
CA ARG A 723 22.21 -10.94 -25.16
C ARG A 723 21.79 -9.67 -25.91
N THR A 724 21.02 -8.79 -25.27
CA THR A 724 20.50 -7.55 -25.90
C THR A 724 21.58 -6.51 -26.18
N ALA A 725 22.77 -6.65 -25.60
CA ALA A 725 23.91 -5.80 -25.91
C ALA A 725 24.52 -6.13 -27.29
N SER A 726 25.03 -5.10 -27.96
CA SER A 726 25.83 -5.24 -29.18
C SER A 726 27.05 -6.15 -28.91
N GLY A 727 27.57 -6.83 -29.93
CA GLY A 727 28.63 -7.84 -29.78
C GLY A 727 29.85 -7.37 -28.97
N THR A 728 30.24 -6.10 -29.09
CA THR A 728 31.33 -5.46 -28.32
C THR A 728 30.92 -5.05 -26.89
N GLY A 729 29.62 -4.86 -26.61
CA GLY A 729 29.08 -4.45 -25.31
C GLY A 729 28.64 -5.58 -24.38
N ARG A 730 28.61 -6.84 -24.86
CA ARG A 730 28.12 -7.99 -24.06
C ARG A 730 28.96 -8.25 -22.81
N ARG A 731 30.29 -8.19 -22.94
CA ARG A 731 31.21 -8.38 -21.80
C ARG A 731 30.98 -7.30 -20.73
N SER A 732 30.88 -6.04 -21.15
CA SER A 732 30.58 -4.92 -20.25
C SER A 732 29.25 -5.09 -19.52
N ARG A 733 28.19 -5.55 -20.20
CA ARG A 733 26.90 -5.82 -19.54
C ARG A 733 26.95 -7.02 -18.60
N ALA A 734 27.70 -8.08 -18.93
CA ALA A 734 27.90 -9.20 -18.04
C ALA A 734 28.59 -8.77 -16.74
N THR A 735 29.63 -7.92 -16.83
CA THR A 735 30.30 -7.33 -15.66
C THR A 735 29.35 -6.50 -14.80
N VAL A 736 28.53 -5.64 -15.42
CA VAL A 736 27.55 -4.82 -14.68
C VAL A 736 26.52 -5.69 -13.96
N VAL A 737 26.02 -6.75 -14.60
CA VAL A 737 25.00 -7.62 -13.98
C VAL A 737 25.60 -8.48 -12.86
N LEU A 738 26.83 -8.98 -13.02
CA LEU A 738 27.53 -9.67 -11.94
C LEU A 738 27.85 -8.75 -10.77
N SER A 739 28.18 -7.48 -11.03
CA SER A 739 28.34 -6.47 -9.99
C SER A 739 27.03 -6.21 -9.22
N LEU A 740 25.91 -6.09 -9.93
CA LEU A 740 24.59 -5.91 -9.30
C LEU A 740 24.18 -7.12 -8.46
N LEU A 741 24.39 -8.33 -8.98
CA LEU A 741 24.18 -9.57 -8.23
C LEU A 741 25.10 -9.63 -6.99
N GLY A 742 26.35 -9.22 -7.13
CA GLY A 742 27.29 -9.09 -6.02
C GLY A 742 26.79 -8.14 -4.93
N THR A 743 26.22 -6.98 -5.31
CA THR A 743 25.62 -6.03 -4.36
C THR A 743 24.37 -6.60 -3.70
N ALA A 744 23.48 -7.26 -4.45
CA ALA A 744 22.28 -7.89 -3.92
C ALA A 744 22.63 -8.98 -2.88
N LEU A 745 23.63 -9.82 -3.18
CA LEU A 745 24.13 -10.85 -2.26
C LEU A 745 24.80 -10.22 -1.03
N SER A 746 25.53 -9.12 -1.17
CA SER A 746 26.10 -8.37 -0.04
C SER A 746 25.01 -7.84 0.89
N ASN A 747 23.91 -7.29 0.34
CA ASN A 747 22.78 -6.82 1.14
C ASN A 747 22.07 -7.98 1.85
N GLN A 748 21.86 -9.11 1.16
CA GLN A 748 21.31 -10.31 1.78
C GLN A 748 22.20 -10.86 2.91
N LEU A 749 23.53 -10.82 2.74
CA LEU A 749 24.49 -11.20 3.77
C LEU A 749 24.38 -10.31 5.01
N ILE A 750 24.23 -8.99 4.84
CA ILE A 750 24.03 -8.06 5.97
C ILE A 750 22.73 -8.41 6.71
N CYS A 751 21.61 -8.54 5.98
CA CYS A 751 20.33 -8.88 6.60
C CYS A 751 20.36 -10.23 7.33
N LYS A 752 21.04 -11.24 6.75
CA LYS A 752 21.18 -12.57 7.36
C LYS A 752 22.15 -12.58 8.55
N ALA A 753 23.24 -11.81 8.50
CA ALA A 753 24.17 -11.66 9.61
C ALA A 753 23.46 -11.01 10.83
N GLU A 754 22.69 -9.95 10.60
CA GLU A 754 21.88 -9.34 11.66
C GLU A 754 20.81 -10.29 12.20
N ALA A 755 20.18 -11.10 11.33
CA ALA A 755 19.21 -12.10 11.77
C ALA A 755 19.86 -13.20 12.61
N LEU A 756 21.07 -13.62 12.26
CA LEU A 756 21.87 -14.58 13.02
C LEU A 756 22.28 -14.02 14.38
N ASP A 757 22.72 -12.76 14.46
CA ASP A 757 23.10 -12.12 15.71
C ASP A 757 21.89 -11.90 16.62
N ARG A 758 20.74 -11.51 16.06
CA ARG A 758 19.45 -11.50 16.78
C ARG A 758 19.06 -12.90 17.29
N ALA A 759 19.30 -13.95 16.50
CA ALA A 759 19.05 -15.32 16.92
C ALA A 759 19.99 -15.75 18.06
N ARG A 760 21.28 -15.38 17.99
CA ARG A 760 22.27 -15.62 19.05
C ARG A 760 21.88 -14.94 20.36
N GLN A 761 21.47 -13.67 20.30
CA GLN A 761 21.03 -12.90 21.47
C GLN A 761 19.76 -13.47 22.12
N ARG A 762 18.88 -14.12 21.35
CA ARG A 762 17.64 -14.75 21.85
C ARG A 762 17.83 -16.15 22.44
N THR A 763 19.02 -16.76 22.34
CA THR A 763 19.20 -18.19 22.62
C THR A 763 20.00 -18.44 23.91
N HIS A 764 19.35 -18.30 25.07
CA HIS A 764 19.92 -18.67 26.39
C HIS A 764 19.59 -20.10 26.87
N HIS A 765 18.93 -20.95 26.07
CA HIS A 765 18.56 -22.32 26.48
C HIS A 765 18.98 -23.42 25.49
N PHE A 766 19.36 -24.56 26.08
CA PHE A 766 20.15 -25.69 25.56
C PHE A 766 19.50 -26.53 24.43
N HIS A 767 18.35 -26.15 23.87
CA HIS A 767 17.57 -26.99 22.94
C HIS A 767 17.22 -26.36 21.58
N ARG A 768 18.07 -25.47 21.04
CA ARG A 768 17.84 -24.83 19.73
C ARG A 768 19.00 -24.85 18.73
N ASN A 769 19.96 -25.77 18.90
CA ASN A 769 21.15 -25.86 18.04
C ASN A 769 20.87 -26.12 16.54
N GLY A 770 19.73 -26.75 16.19
CA GLY A 770 19.40 -27.07 14.79
C GLY A 770 19.10 -25.84 13.93
N ALA A 771 18.30 -24.89 14.43
CA ALA A 771 17.91 -23.68 13.69
C ALA A 771 19.09 -22.71 13.51
N LEU A 772 19.99 -22.65 14.50
CA LEU A 772 21.19 -21.81 14.42
C LEU A 772 22.22 -22.40 13.44
N ALA A 773 22.33 -23.74 13.36
CA ALA A 773 23.13 -24.43 12.37
C ALA A 773 22.59 -24.22 10.94
N GLU A 774 21.28 -24.24 10.75
CA GLU A 774 20.64 -23.98 9.45
C GLU A 774 20.86 -22.54 8.96
N GLN A 775 20.68 -21.54 9.85
CA GLN A 775 20.96 -20.14 9.51
C GLN A 775 22.44 -19.89 9.24
N THR A 776 23.33 -20.58 9.96
CA THR A 776 24.78 -20.52 9.72
C THR A 776 25.13 -21.13 8.36
N ALA A 777 24.58 -22.29 8.03
CA ALA A 777 24.78 -22.95 6.74
C ALA A 777 24.29 -22.09 5.56
N ALA A 778 23.12 -21.44 5.71
CA ALA A 778 22.60 -20.51 4.71
C ALA A 778 23.49 -19.27 4.53
N MET A 779 24.02 -18.73 5.64
CA MET A 779 24.97 -17.62 5.59
C MET A 779 26.28 -18.03 4.91
N ASP A 780 26.80 -19.23 5.20
CA ASP A 780 28.02 -19.76 4.58
C ASP A 780 27.84 -19.99 3.08
N GLN A 781 26.65 -20.43 2.64
CA GLN A 781 26.32 -20.56 1.22
C GLN A 781 26.32 -19.21 0.50
N LEU A 782 25.76 -18.16 1.12
CA LEU A 782 25.79 -16.80 0.57
C LEU A 782 27.20 -16.23 0.53
N LYS A 783 28.01 -16.45 1.58
CA LYS A 783 29.43 -16.07 1.63
C LYS A 783 30.19 -16.75 0.49
N ARG A 784 30.02 -18.06 0.29
CA ARG A 784 30.63 -18.81 -0.82
C ARG A 784 30.21 -18.27 -2.17
N PHE A 785 28.93 -18.00 -2.38
CA PHE A 785 28.46 -17.52 -3.68
C PHE A 785 29.02 -16.12 -3.99
N ARG A 786 29.01 -15.21 -3.01
CA ARG A 786 29.54 -13.84 -3.17
C ARG A 786 31.05 -13.82 -3.42
N THR A 787 31.80 -14.65 -2.70
CA THR A 787 33.26 -14.79 -2.88
C THR A 787 33.58 -15.45 -4.21
N GLY A 788 32.81 -16.47 -4.59
CA GLY A 788 32.93 -17.15 -5.87
C GLY A 788 32.72 -16.23 -7.08
N ILE A 789 31.74 -15.33 -7.01
CA ILE A 789 31.53 -14.30 -8.04
C ILE A 789 32.74 -13.36 -8.16
N GLN A 790 33.37 -13.00 -7.04
CA GLN A 790 34.51 -12.10 -7.02
C GLN A 790 35.80 -12.76 -7.53
N ILE A 791 36.06 -14.02 -7.17
CA ILE A 791 37.24 -14.76 -7.64
C ILE A 791 37.14 -15.06 -9.13
N HIS A 792 35.97 -15.53 -9.57
CA HIS A 792 35.77 -16.02 -10.93
C HIS A 792 35.10 -15.00 -11.85
N GLU A 793 35.13 -13.71 -11.51
CA GLU A 793 34.38 -12.65 -12.21
C GLU A 793 34.60 -12.69 -13.73
N GLN A 794 35.86 -12.80 -14.17
CA GLN A 794 36.20 -12.85 -15.60
C GLN A 794 35.66 -14.12 -16.27
N GLY A 795 35.82 -15.28 -15.62
CA GLY A 795 35.31 -16.56 -16.12
C GLY A 795 33.78 -16.58 -16.19
N LEU A 796 33.11 -15.99 -15.20
CA LEU A 796 31.65 -15.88 -15.17
C LEU A 796 31.14 -14.91 -16.23
N CYS A 797 31.85 -13.81 -16.51
CA CYS A 797 31.55 -12.94 -17.65
C CYS A 797 31.61 -13.73 -18.97
N ASP A 798 32.67 -14.49 -19.18
CA ASP A 798 32.83 -15.31 -20.39
C ASP A 798 31.76 -16.42 -20.48
N PHE A 799 31.40 -17.03 -19.35
CA PHE A 799 30.30 -17.98 -19.25
C PHE A 799 28.95 -17.37 -19.62
N LEU A 800 28.61 -16.18 -19.12
CA LEU A 800 27.36 -15.47 -19.44
C LEU A 800 27.32 -15.04 -20.92
N VAL A 801 28.44 -14.55 -21.46
CA VAL A 801 28.55 -14.19 -22.88
C VAL A 801 28.38 -15.43 -23.77
N TYR A 802 28.99 -16.56 -23.40
CA TYR A 802 28.82 -17.85 -24.08
C TYR A 802 27.37 -18.33 -24.03
N ARG A 803 26.74 -18.33 -22.85
CA ARG A 803 25.33 -18.72 -22.66
C ARG A 803 24.38 -17.84 -23.48
N ALA A 804 24.61 -16.53 -23.50
CA ALA A 804 23.85 -15.59 -24.32
C ALA A 804 24.00 -15.83 -25.84
N GLY A 805 25.10 -16.45 -26.27
CA GLY A 805 25.33 -16.86 -27.65
C GLY A 805 24.70 -18.21 -28.03
N VAL A 806 24.60 -19.14 -27.08
CA VAL A 806 24.19 -20.53 -27.35
C VAL A 806 22.70 -20.78 -27.06
N MET A 807 22.05 -20.01 -26.17
CA MET A 807 20.63 -20.22 -25.80
C MET A 807 19.66 -19.44 -26.72
N PRO A 808 18.94 -20.09 -27.66
CA PRO A 808 18.11 -19.39 -28.65
C PRO A 808 16.84 -18.77 -28.05
N HIS A 809 16.35 -19.30 -26.92
CA HIS A 809 15.03 -18.99 -26.33
C HIS A 809 15.02 -18.01 -25.15
N ALA A 810 16.17 -17.46 -24.72
CA ALA A 810 16.16 -16.31 -23.80
C ALA A 810 15.39 -15.18 -24.50
N GLY A 811 14.15 -14.94 -24.06
CA GLY A 811 13.15 -14.17 -24.79
C GLY A 811 13.67 -12.78 -25.14
N LYS A 812 13.21 -12.23 -26.28
CA LYS A 812 13.24 -10.77 -26.47
C LYS A 812 12.70 -10.15 -25.18
N TRP A 813 13.48 -9.31 -24.53
CA TRP A 813 13.07 -8.54 -23.36
C TRP A 813 11.68 -7.96 -23.63
N LYS A 814 10.65 -8.49 -22.95
CA LYS A 814 9.24 -8.27 -23.33
C LYS A 814 8.67 -6.94 -22.83
N TRP A 815 9.46 -6.18 -22.07
CA TRP A 815 8.95 -5.04 -21.32
C TRP A 815 9.30 -3.72 -22.01
N ALA A 816 8.28 -2.93 -22.28
CA ALA A 816 8.35 -1.54 -22.70
C ALA A 816 8.16 -0.60 -21.50
N VAL A 817 8.55 0.65 -21.67
CA VAL A 817 8.29 1.71 -20.68
C VAL A 817 6.77 1.90 -20.55
N GLY A 818 6.22 1.64 -19.36
CA GLY A 818 4.78 1.72 -19.09
C GLY A 818 4.10 0.36 -18.88
N ASP A 819 4.80 -0.76 -19.12
CA ASP A 819 4.28 -2.08 -18.77
C ASP A 819 4.29 -2.26 -17.24
N ALA A 820 3.23 -2.89 -16.71
CA ALA A 820 3.15 -3.22 -15.28
C ALA A 820 4.26 -4.20 -14.89
N VAL A 821 4.84 -4.01 -13.69
CA VAL A 821 5.68 -5.04 -13.06
C VAL A 821 4.82 -6.30 -12.98
N PRO A 822 5.24 -7.45 -13.51
CA PRO A 822 4.50 -8.68 -13.38
C PRO A 822 4.40 -8.95 -11.89
N ASN A 823 3.18 -8.84 -11.37
CA ASN A 823 2.81 -9.50 -10.14
C ASN A 823 3.34 -10.92 -10.26
N ALA A 824 4.12 -11.36 -9.26
CA ALA A 824 4.56 -12.75 -9.14
C ALA A 824 3.36 -13.60 -9.54
N ALA A 825 3.42 -14.21 -10.73
CA ALA A 825 2.30 -14.99 -11.23
C ALA A 825 2.05 -15.99 -10.11
N GLY A 826 0.86 -15.89 -9.47
CA GLY A 826 0.56 -16.63 -8.25
C GLY A 826 1.04 -18.05 -8.46
N SER A 827 1.85 -18.55 -7.53
CA SER A 827 2.51 -19.85 -7.60
C SER A 827 1.61 -20.80 -8.38
N ALA A 828 1.98 -21.07 -9.63
CA ALA A 828 1.11 -21.86 -10.50
C ALA A 828 0.90 -23.15 -9.74
N GLN A 829 -0.32 -23.41 -9.25
CA GLN A 829 -0.59 -24.62 -8.48
C GLN A 829 -0.33 -25.80 -9.42
N PHE A 830 0.86 -26.39 -9.29
CA PHE A 830 1.23 -27.55 -10.07
C PHE A 830 0.36 -28.71 -9.57
N THR A 831 -0.39 -29.32 -10.47
CA THR A 831 -1.19 -30.49 -10.13
C THR A 831 -0.23 -31.64 -9.81
N VAL A 832 -0.33 -32.23 -8.61
CA VAL A 832 0.45 -33.42 -8.26
C VAL A 832 0.05 -34.54 -9.22
N LEU A 833 1.02 -35.05 -9.97
CA LEU A 833 0.78 -36.10 -10.95
C LEU A 833 0.49 -37.43 -10.24
N PRO A 834 -0.48 -38.23 -10.71
CA PRO A 834 -0.78 -39.55 -10.14
C PRO A 834 0.45 -40.46 -10.05
N ALA A 835 0.50 -41.33 -9.03
CA ALA A 835 1.61 -42.27 -8.82
C ALA A 835 1.90 -43.13 -10.07
N MET A 836 0.88 -43.50 -10.84
CA MET A 836 1.05 -44.23 -12.11
C MET A 836 1.94 -43.51 -13.16
N VAL A 837 2.04 -42.18 -13.08
CA VAL A 837 2.92 -41.38 -13.95
C VAL A 837 4.32 -41.23 -13.35
N THR A 838 4.43 -41.16 -12.02
CA THR A 838 5.63 -40.75 -11.28
C THR A 838 6.32 -41.88 -10.50
N GLU A 839 5.91 -43.13 -10.69
CA GLU A 839 6.50 -44.29 -10.03
C GLU A 839 7.70 -44.85 -10.80
N ILE A 840 8.82 -45.05 -10.08
CA ILE A 840 10.00 -45.77 -10.57
C ILE A 840 9.85 -47.24 -10.17
N PRO A 841 9.94 -48.20 -11.11
CA PRO A 841 9.90 -49.62 -10.80
C PRO A 841 10.93 -50.03 -9.74
N ASN A 842 10.52 -50.86 -8.78
CA ASN A 842 11.33 -51.22 -7.63
C ASN A 842 12.66 -51.92 -7.98
N ASP A 843 12.77 -52.57 -9.15
CA ASP A 843 13.99 -53.25 -9.59
C ASP A 843 15.08 -52.31 -10.13
N ILE A 844 14.75 -51.05 -10.42
CA ILE A 844 15.67 -50.00 -10.87
C ILE A 844 15.71 -48.78 -9.93
N LYS A 845 15.03 -48.87 -8.78
CA LYS A 845 14.92 -47.82 -7.76
C LYS A 845 15.97 -48.02 -6.67
N CYS A 846 16.74 -46.97 -6.37
CA CYS A 846 17.76 -47.02 -5.33
C CYS A 846 17.10 -47.10 -3.94
N PRO A 847 17.46 -48.05 -3.08
CA PRO A 847 16.88 -48.16 -1.74
C PRO A 847 17.33 -47.05 -0.77
N ILE A 848 18.40 -46.30 -1.09
CA ILE A 848 18.87 -45.17 -0.27
C ILE A 848 18.21 -43.86 -0.71
N SER A 849 18.35 -43.50 -1.98
CA SER A 849 17.90 -42.20 -2.50
C SER A 849 16.47 -42.22 -3.02
N TYR A 850 15.84 -43.40 -3.13
CA TYR A 850 14.55 -43.64 -3.78
C TYR A 850 14.47 -43.17 -5.24
N GLY A 851 15.59 -42.73 -5.84
CA GLY A 851 15.70 -42.31 -7.23
C GLY A 851 16.16 -43.43 -8.17
N LEU A 852 16.22 -43.14 -9.46
CA LEU A 852 16.66 -44.08 -10.50
C LEU A 852 18.15 -44.45 -10.34
N MET A 853 18.49 -45.74 -10.43
CA MET A 853 19.86 -46.24 -10.36
C MET A 853 20.58 -46.13 -11.71
N ASP A 854 21.06 -44.93 -12.03
CA ASP A 854 21.86 -44.64 -13.23
C ASP A 854 23.25 -45.31 -13.21
N ASP A 855 23.75 -45.58 -12.02
CA ASP A 855 25.09 -46.05 -11.68
C ASP A 855 25.00 -47.20 -10.66
N ALA A 856 24.19 -48.21 -10.98
CA ALA A 856 23.96 -49.37 -10.13
C ALA A 856 25.25 -50.17 -9.89
N PHE A 857 25.59 -50.39 -8.62
CA PHE A 857 26.70 -51.24 -8.20
C PHE A 857 26.26 -52.17 -7.08
N ILE A 858 26.96 -53.29 -6.92
CA ILE A 858 26.73 -54.22 -5.82
C ILE A 858 27.58 -53.75 -4.62
N ALA A 859 26.93 -53.37 -3.53
CA ALA A 859 27.61 -53.03 -2.29
C ALA A 859 28.19 -54.27 -1.61
N ALA A 860 29.11 -54.08 -0.66
CA ALA A 860 29.75 -55.18 0.07
C ALA A 860 28.76 -56.08 0.84
N ASP A 861 27.54 -55.60 1.08
CA ASP A 861 26.43 -56.36 1.68
C ASP A 861 25.53 -57.07 0.65
N GLY A 862 25.93 -57.13 -0.63
CA GLY A 862 25.24 -57.84 -1.71
C GLY A 862 24.04 -57.10 -2.30
N GLN A 863 23.74 -55.88 -1.84
CA GLN A 863 22.60 -55.08 -2.31
C GLN A 863 22.98 -54.14 -3.46
N ILE A 864 22.11 -54.02 -4.45
CA ILE A 864 22.31 -53.12 -5.60
C ILE A 864 21.88 -51.70 -5.20
N ARG A 865 22.76 -50.71 -5.36
CA ARG A 865 22.52 -49.31 -4.99
C ARG A 865 23.14 -48.36 -6.01
N SER A 866 22.79 -47.07 -5.95
CA SER A 866 23.45 -46.01 -6.73
C SER A 866 24.74 -45.55 -6.04
N ARG A 867 25.86 -45.47 -6.78
CA ARG A 867 27.20 -45.16 -6.24
C ARG A 867 27.22 -43.79 -5.56
N ASP A 868 26.61 -42.78 -6.17
CA ASP A 868 26.47 -41.44 -5.57
C ASP A 868 25.67 -41.46 -4.25
N ALA A 869 24.58 -42.23 -4.20
CA ALA A 869 23.75 -42.34 -3.00
C ALA A 869 24.49 -43.06 -1.85
N LEU A 870 25.30 -44.08 -2.18
CA LEU A 870 26.11 -44.76 -1.17
C LEU A 870 27.25 -43.86 -0.69
N GLY A 871 27.92 -43.10 -1.57
CA GLY A 871 28.97 -42.14 -1.20
C GLY A 871 28.48 -41.13 -0.17
N LYS A 872 27.35 -40.46 -0.45
CA LYS A 872 26.73 -39.48 0.49
C LYS A 872 26.33 -40.11 1.81
N TRP A 873 25.89 -41.38 1.79
CA TRP A 873 25.60 -42.09 3.03
C TRP A 873 26.86 -42.29 3.86
N PHE A 874 27.99 -42.66 3.25
CA PHE A 874 29.27 -42.85 3.93
C PHE A 874 29.93 -41.56 4.42
N ASP A 875 29.68 -40.43 3.76
CA ASP A 875 30.12 -39.10 4.23
C ASP A 875 29.54 -38.78 5.62
N VAL A 876 28.33 -39.26 5.91
CA VAL A 876 27.61 -39.01 7.18
C VAL A 876 27.69 -40.20 8.13
N ARG A 877 27.70 -41.44 7.62
CA ARG A 877 27.57 -42.69 8.39
C ARG A 877 28.50 -43.77 7.86
N ARG A 878 29.48 -44.20 8.67
CA ARG A 878 30.43 -45.29 8.30
C ARG A 878 29.84 -46.71 8.47
N SER A 879 28.56 -46.90 8.18
CA SER A 879 27.85 -48.17 8.40
C SER A 879 26.90 -48.53 7.25
N SER A 880 26.59 -49.83 7.09
CA SER A 880 25.66 -50.33 6.08
C SER A 880 24.29 -49.66 6.25
N PRO A 881 23.68 -49.12 5.18
CA PRO A 881 22.33 -48.53 5.22
C PRO A 881 21.23 -49.51 5.65
N LEU A 882 21.45 -50.82 5.49
CA LEU A 882 20.44 -51.85 5.75
C LEU A 882 20.58 -52.47 7.15
N HIS A 883 21.81 -52.72 7.60
CA HIS A 883 22.07 -53.48 8.84
C HIS A 883 22.75 -52.66 9.95
N GLY A 884 23.21 -51.44 9.65
CA GLY A 884 23.91 -50.57 10.61
C GLY A 884 25.30 -51.05 11.02
N THR A 885 25.81 -52.14 10.44
CA THR A 885 27.16 -52.68 10.73
C THR A 885 28.24 -51.83 10.06
N PRO A 886 29.39 -51.61 10.70
CA PRO A 886 30.50 -50.86 10.10
C PRO A 886 31.05 -51.61 8.88
N VAL A 887 31.19 -50.91 7.76
CA VAL A 887 31.68 -51.47 6.50
C VAL A 887 32.95 -50.70 6.12
N SER A 888 34.02 -51.44 5.83
CA SER A 888 35.35 -50.89 5.51
C SER A 888 35.55 -50.59 4.02
N ASP A 889 34.65 -51.03 3.13
CA ASP A 889 34.78 -50.86 1.68
C ASP A 889 33.45 -50.50 1.00
N ILE A 890 33.47 -49.50 0.11
CA ILE A 890 32.29 -48.93 -0.58
C ILE A 890 32.08 -49.65 -1.92
N GLY A 891 31.90 -50.97 -1.87
CA GLY A 891 31.37 -51.80 -2.96
C GLY A 891 32.25 -51.99 -4.20
N THR A 892 32.30 -53.24 -4.64
CA THR A 892 33.11 -53.77 -5.74
C THR A 892 32.15 -54.32 -6.81
N GLN A 893 32.30 -53.85 -8.06
CA GLN A 893 31.58 -54.28 -9.28
C GLN A 893 30.25 -53.56 -9.62
N GLU A 894 30.19 -53.04 -10.86
CA GLU A 894 28.99 -52.46 -11.47
C GLU A 894 27.98 -53.55 -11.85
N HIS A 895 26.69 -53.27 -11.68
CA HIS A 895 25.61 -54.18 -12.04
C HIS A 895 24.99 -53.77 -13.37
N GLU A 896 25.66 -54.15 -14.47
CA GLU A 896 25.31 -53.78 -15.85
C GLU A 896 23.83 -54.01 -16.19
N LEU A 897 23.25 -55.14 -15.74
CA LEU A 897 21.84 -55.46 -16.00
C LEU A 897 20.85 -54.40 -15.47
N THR A 898 21.12 -53.81 -14.30
CA THR A 898 20.25 -52.76 -13.73
C THR A 898 20.50 -51.43 -14.42
N VAL A 899 21.74 -51.13 -14.81
CA VAL A 899 22.10 -49.94 -15.59
C VAL A 899 21.40 -49.97 -16.96
N ASP A 900 21.39 -51.12 -17.63
CA ASP A 900 20.72 -51.32 -18.91
C ASP A 900 19.19 -51.17 -18.78
N LYS A 901 18.60 -51.79 -17.75
CA LYS A 901 17.17 -51.62 -17.46
C LYS A 901 16.79 -50.18 -17.17
N ALA A 902 17.58 -49.47 -16.35
CA ALA A 902 17.37 -48.05 -16.05
C ALA A 902 17.50 -47.19 -17.31
N THR A 903 18.45 -47.50 -18.19
CA THR A 903 18.65 -46.81 -19.47
C THR A 903 17.47 -47.02 -20.41
N LEU A 904 16.99 -48.25 -20.55
CA LEU A 904 15.80 -48.57 -21.35
C LEU A 904 14.53 -47.91 -20.79
N TRP A 905 14.40 -47.83 -19.47
CA TRP A 905 13.29 -47.13 -18.81
C TRP A 905 13.30 -45.63 -19.13
N LYS A 906 14.45 -44.95 -19.03
CA LYS A 906 14.63 -43.53 -19.41
C LYS A 906 14.28 -43.24 -20.87
N LEU A 907 14.58 -44.20 -21.74
CA LEU A 907 14.27 -44.10 -23.17
C LEU A 907 12.78 -44.31 -23.47
N GLY A 908 11.97 -44.73 -22.48
CA GLY A 908 10.53 -44.92 -22.65
C GLY A 908 10.13 -46.31 -23.14
N LYS A 909 10.99 -47.34 -22.95
CA LYS A 909 10.64 -48.72 -23.31
C LYS A 909 9.33 -49.13 -22.61
N GLY A 910 8.40 -49.68 -23.40
CA GLY A 910 7.03 -50.02 -22.98
C GLY A 910 5.97 -48.96 -23.30
N LEU A 911 6.36 -47.68 -23.48
CA LEU A 911 5.47 -46.60 -23.95
C LEU A 911 5.65 -46.36 -25.46
N ILE A 912 6.89 -46.45 -25.93
CA ILE A 912 7.26 -46.30 -27.35
C ILE A 912 7.50 -47.71 -27.89
N VAL A 913 6.44 -48.39 -28.36
CA VAL A 913 6.58 -49.71 -28.97
C VAL A 913 7.08 -49.56 -30.40
N THR A 914 8.40 -49.59 -30.61
CA THR A 914 9.06 -50.07 -31.85
C THR A 914 10.56 -50.22 -31.59
N LEU A 915 10.98 -51.34 -31.02
CA LEU A 915 12.30 -51.91 -31.30
C LEU A 915 12.11 -53.42 -31.49
N PRO A 916 12.49 -54.00 -32.64
CA PRO A 916 12.43 -55.44 -32.83
C PRO A 916 13.41 -56.10 -31.86
N THR A 917 12.94 -57.11 -31.12
CA THR A 917 13.79 -57.97 -30.30
C THR A 917 14.11 -59.19 -31.14
N ASP A 918 15.39 -59.49 -31.32
CA ASP A 918 15.94 -60.47 -32.28
C ASP A 918 15.66 -61.96 -31.94
N ASP A 919 14.71 -62.26 -31.05
CA ASP A 919 14.54 -63.61 -30.45
C ASP A 919 13.13 -64.21 -30.59
N GLN A 920 12.42 -63.99 -31.70
CA GLN A 920 11.20 -64.76 -32.01
C GLN A 920 11.18 -65.38 -33.41
N PRO A 921 10.84 -66.68 -33.55
CA PRO A 921 10.70 -67.35 -34.85
C PRO A 921 9.42 -66.91 -35.58
N PRO A 922 9.36 -67.03 -36.92
CA PRO A 922 8.41 -66.31 -37.74
C PRO A 922 7.05 -67.03 -37.75
N LEU A 923 6.01 -66.38 -37.22
CA LEU A 923 4.63 -66.83 -37.37
C LEU A 923 3.72 -65.72 -37.88
N ALA A 924 3.22 -65.97 -39.09
CA ALA A 924 2.04 -65.44 -39.76
C ALA A 924 1.97 -63.93 -40.09
N LYS A 925 2.03 -63.67 -41.40
CA LYS A 925 1.65 -62.46 -42.15
C LYS A 925 0.60 -61.60 -41.41
N LYS A 926 1.04 -60.46 -40.88
CA LYS A 926 0.17 -59.30 -40.58
C LYS A 926 0.45 -58.17 -41.60
N PRO A 927 -0.57 -57.39 -41.97
CA PRO A 927 -0.53 -56.47 -43.10
C PRO A 927 0.47 -55.33 -42.85
N ARG A 928 1.09 -54.84 -43.91
CA ARG A 928 1.82 -53.57 -43.97
C ARG A 928 0.97 -52.46 -43.32
N MET A 929 1.24 -52.13 -42.06
CA MET A 929 0.82 -50.85 -41.49
C MET A 929 1.83 -49.79 -41.92
N GLN A 930 1.30 -48.70 -42.45
CA GLN A 930 2.04 -47.53 -42.91
C GLN A 930 2.93 -46.96 -41.81
N ASP A 931 4.17 -46.66 -42.21
CA ASP A 931 5.29 -46.18 -41.41
C ASP A 931 5.21 -44.65 -41.15
N ASP A 932 4.00 -44.07 -41.11
CA ASP A 932 3.80 -42.66 -41.48
C ASP A 932 3.25 -41.74 -40.38
N ASP A 933 3.35 -42.12 -39.09
CA ASP A 933 2.85 -41.27 -38.00
C ASP A 933 3.81 -41.24 -36.79
N GLN A 934 5.12 -41.08 -37.02
CA GLN A 934 6.09 -40.81 -35.95
C GLN A 934 6.37 -39.31 -35.82
N LEU A 935 6.28 -38.81 -34.58
CA LEU A 935 6.57 -37.43 -34.19
C LEU A 935 7.91 -37.37 -33.45
N LEU A 936 8.84 -36.53 -33.92
CA LEU A 936 10.05 -36.16 -33.15
C LEU A 936 9.72 -34.99 -32.23
N LEU A 937 9.79 -35.18 -30.92
CA LEU A 937 9.48 -34.17 -29.90
C LEU A 937 10.74 -33.75 -29.14
N PHE A 938 10.87 -32.46 -28.88
CA PHE A 938 11.94 -31.89 -28.05
C PHE A 938 11.37 -31.49 -26.69
N PHE A 939 11.95 -31.98 -25.61
CA PHE A 939 11.62 -31.62 -24.24
C PHE A 939 12.69 -30.68 -23.71
N ASP A 940 12.28 -29.50 -23.24
CA ASP A 940 13.18 -28.48 -22.70
C ASP A 940 12.88 -28.24 -21.22
N SER A 941 13.91 -28.15 -20.39
CA SER A 941 13.78 -28.01 -18.93
C SER A 941 14.96 -27.19 -18.39
N ASN A 942 14.76 -26.50 -17.28
CA ASN A 942 15.85 -25.88 -16.51
C ASN A 942 16.93 -26.89 -16.05
N CYS A 943 16.61 -28.19 -16.03
CA CYS A 943 17.54 -29.29 -15.72
C CYS A 943 18.25 -29.88 -16.96
N GLY A 944 17.97 -29.37 -18.16
CA GLY A 944 18.51 -29.85 -19.44
C GLY A 944 17.45 -30.44 -20.37
N GLY A 945 17.66 -30.33 -21.67
CA GLY A 945 16.72 -30.81 -22.69
C GLY A 945 17.07 -32.21 -23.26
N PHE A 946 16.06 -32.90 -23.78
CA PHE A 946 16.20 -34.19 -24.47
C PHE A 946 15.15 -34.31 -25.58
N HIS A 947 15.32 -35.24 -26.53
CA HIS A 947 14.33 -35.48 -27.58
C HIS A 947 13.88 -36.94 -27.60
N ARG A 948 12.68 -37.20 -28.11
CA ARG A 948 12.10 -38.54 -28.27
C ARG A 948 11.31 -38.63 -29.57
N THR A 949 11.44 -39.76 -30.26
CA THR A 949 10.57 -40.12 -31.37
C THR A 949 9.43 -40.97 -30.83
N VAL A 950 8.19 -40.52 -31.01
CA VAL A 950 6.98 -41.15 -30.46
C VAL A 950 5.93 -41.37 -31.55
N PRO A 951 5.07 -42.39 -31.46
CA PRO A 951 3.93 -42.50 -32.37
C PRO A 951 2.93 -41.36 -32.12
N GLY A 952 2.30 -40.85 -33.17
CA GLY A 952 1.26 -39.82 -33.10
C GLY A 952 0.02 -40.25 -32.30
N SER A 953 -0.17 -41.57 -32.14
CA SER A 953 -1.22 -42.18 -31.32
C SER A 953 -0.92 -42.20 -29.82
N LEU A 954 0.27 -41.78 -29.37
CA LEU A 954 0.63 -41.71 -27.94
C LEU A 954 -0.34 -40.77 -27.20
N SER A 955 -0.77 -41.10 -25.99
CA SER A 955 -1.65 -40.22 -25.20
C SER A 955 -0.86 -39.08 -24.53
N LEU A 956 -1.54 -37.99 -24.15
CA LEU A 956 -0.92 -36.95 -23.31
C LEU A 956 -0.51 -37.50 -21.94
N HIS A 957 -1.24 -38.47 -21.39
CA HIS A 957 -0.85 -39.19 -20.17
C HIS A 957 0.51 -39.89 -20.34
N ASP A 958 0.69 -40.64 -21.43
CA ASP A 958 1.96 -41.31 -21.73
C ASP A 958 3.09 -40.31 -22.03
N LEU A 959 2.77 -39.14 -22.60
CA LEU A 959 3.73 -38.05 -22.79
C LEU A 959 4.25 -37.50 -21.45
N TYR A 960 3.38 -37.38 -20.44
CA TYR A 960 3.76 -37.03 -19.08
C TYR A 960 4.68 -38.10 -18.46
N SER A 961 4.35 -39.38 -18.60
CA SER A 961 5.22 -40.48 -18.16
C SER A 961 6.57 -40.46 -18.88
N LEU A 962 6.60 -40.16 -20.18
CA LEU A 962 7.82 -40.04 -20.97
C LEU A 962 8.70 -38.87 -20.51
N ALA A 963 8.07 -37.73 -20.19
CA ALA A 963 8.77 -36.58 -19.64
C ALA A 963 9.39 -36.89 -18.27
N PHE A 964 8.63 -37.51 -17.37
CA PHE A 964 9.12 -37.95 -16.06
C PHE A 964 10.33 -38.91 -16.17
N ARG A 965 10.25 -39.88 -17.10
CA ARG A 965 11.34 -40.81 -17.41
C ARG A 965 12.59 -40.09 -17.95
N GLY A 966 12.40 -39.12 -18.83
CA GLY A 966 13.48 -38.28 -19.36
C GLY A 966 14.15 -37.40 -18.29
N LEU A 967 13.38 -36.94 -17.29
CA LEU A 967 13.87 -36.28 -16.08
C LEU A 967 14.47 -37.24 -15.04
N LYS A 968 14.69 -38.51 -15.42
CA LYS A 968 15.28 -39.56 -14.56
C LYS A 968 14.49 -39.85 -13.28
N GLY A 969 13.19 -39.56 -13.30
CA GLY A 969 12.29 -39.79 -12.17
C GLY A 969 12.54 -38.91 -10.93
N ARG A 970 13.22 -37.76 -11.09
CA ARG A 970 13.60 -36.88 -9.97
C ARG A 970 12.52 -35.89 -9.53
N HIS A 971 11.59 -35.57 -10.42
CA HIS A 971 10.60 -34.50 -10.21
C HIS A 971 9.20 -35.08 -10.39
N SER A 972 8.50 -35.34 -9.28
CA SER A 972 7.11 -35.84 -9.32
C SER A 972 6.08 -34.74 -9.60
N THR A 973 6.50 -33.48 -9.49
CA THR A 973 5.64 -32.31 -9.67
C THR A 973 6.23 -31.44 -10.77
N PHE A 974 5.63 -31.51 -11.97
CA PHE A 974 6.03 -30.72 -13.12
C PHE A 974 4.84 -30.54 -14.08
N GLN A 975 4.94 -29.54 -14.97
CA GLN A 975 3.93 -29.22 -15.97
C GLN A 975 4.54 -29.19 -17.37
N LEU A 976 3.83 -29.76 -18.34
CA LEU A 976 4.22 -29.70 -19.76
C LEU A 976 3.51 -28.54 -20.48
N VAL A 977 4.27 -27.78 -21.26
CA VAL A 977 3.81 -26.56 -21.94
C VAL A 977 4.27 -26.59 -23.40
N LEU A 978 3.33 -26.64 -24.34
CA LEU A 978 3.63 -26.71 -25.78
C LEU A 978 3.94 -25.33 -26.38
N SER A 979 3.29 -24.30 -25.86
CA SER A 979 3.50 -22.90 -26.22
C SER A 979 3.36 -22.05 -24.95
N PRO A 980 3.92 -20.83 -24.87
CA PRO A 980 3.89 -20.03 -23.64
C PRO A 980 2.48 -19.83 -23.04
N ASN A 981 1.43 -19.99 -23.84
CA ASN A 981 0.03 -19.86 -23.44
C ASN A 981 -0.76 -21.20 -23.43
N THR A 982 -0.13 -22.34 -23.69
CA THR A 982 -0.80 -23.65 -23.79
C THR A 982 -0.19 -24.65 -22.83
N VAL A 983 -0.80 -24.74 -21.64
CA VAL A 983 -0.53 -25.79 -20.66
C VAL A 983 -1.21 -27.09 -21.11
N LEU A 984 -0.46 -28.18 -21.14
CA LEU A 984 -0.98 -29.51 -21.44
C LEU A 984 -1.45 -30.16 -20.14
N GLN A 985 -2.68 -30.67 -20.11
CA GLN A 985 -3.17 -31.47 -18.99
C GLN A 985 -2.99 -32.96 -19.31
N PRO A 986 -2.69 -33.82 -18.33
CA PRO A 986 -2.64 -35.26 -18.55
C PRO A 986 -4.06 -35.74 -18.90
N ASP A 987 -4.23 -36.19 -20.14
CA ASP A 987 -5.49 -36.77 -20.64
C ASP A 987 -5.19 -37.97 -21.57
N GLU A 988 -6.21 -38.77 -21.87
CA GLU A 988 -6.08 -39.95 -22.74
C GLU A 988 -6.13 -39.61 -24.24
N THR A 989 -6.06 -38.31 -24.60
CA THR A 989 -6.15 -37.92 -26.01
C THR A 989 -4.82 -38.11 -26.72
N SER A 990 -4.87 -38.58 -27.97
CA SER A 990 -3.67 -38.77 -28.80
C SER A 990 -3.00 -37.44 -29.15
N LEU A 991 -1.67 -37.43 -29.28
CA LEU A 991 -0.90 -36.25 -29.65
C LEU A 991 -1.38 -35.58 -30.96
N VAL A 992 -1.73 -36.38 -31.98
CA VAL A 992 -2.23 -35.84 -33.26
C VAL A 992 -3.55 -35.09 -33.08
N ALA A 993 -4.47 -35.60 -32.24
CA ALA A 993 -5.74 -34.94 -31.94
C ALA A 993 -5.57 -33.60 -31.20
N LYS A 994 -4.46 -33.42 -30.49
CA LYS A 994 -4.08 -32.16 -29.82
C LYS A 994 -3.22 -31.24 -30.69
N GLY A 995 -3.02 -31.60 -31.96
CA GLY A 995 -2.32 -30.76 -32.95
C GLY A 995 -0.80 -30.76 -32.83
N PHE A 996 -0.19 -31.79 -32.22
CA PHE A 996 1.26 -31.92 -32.21
C PHE A 996 1.80 -32.19 -33.61
N THR A 997 2.91 -31.53 -33.95
CA THR A 997 3.64 -31.72 -35.20
C THR A 997 5.06 -32.22 -34.91
N THR A 998 5.69 -32.85 -35.90
CA THR A 998 7.10 -33.22 -35.82
C THR A 998 7.97 -31.98 -35.59
N ASN A 999 8.92 -32.07 -34.68
CA ASN A 999 9.77 -31.01 -34.15
C ASN A 999 9.08 -30.04 -33.18
N ALA A 1000 7.94 -30.42 -32.59
CA ALA A 1000 7.34 -29.64 -31.51
C ALA A 1000 8.23 -29.63 -30.25
N THR A 1001 8.37 -28.44 -29.64
CA THR A 1001 9.11 -28.24 -28.39
C THR A 1001 8.14 -28.15 -27.21
N ILE A 1002 8.32 -29.02 -26.22
CA ILE A 1002 7.56 -29.09 -24.97
C ILE A 1002 8.45 -28.57 -23.85
N ILE A 1003 8.03 -27.49 -23.21
CA ILE A 1003 8.70 -26.92 -22.04
C ILE A 1003 8.20 -27.63 -20.79
N ILE A 1004 9.12 -28.18 -20.00
CA ILE A 1004 8.89 -28.79 -18.70
C ILE A 1004 9.18 -27.75 -17.62
N ARG A 1005 8.13 -27.33 -16.91
CA ARG A 1005 8.24 -26.47 -15.72
C ARG A 1005 8.27 -27.35 -14.47
N ILE A 1006 9.32 -27.26 -13.68
CA ILE A 1006 9.55 -28.06 -12.47
C ILE A 1006 9.34 -27.17 -11.23
N THR A 1007 8.70 -27.69 -10.17
CA THR A 1007 8.64 -27.01 -8.87
C THR A 1007 9.93 -27.17 -8.10
N ASP A 1008 10.36 -26.11 -7.42
CA ASP A 1008 11.40 -26.20 -6.39
C ASP A 1008 10.87 -27.04 -5.22
N GLY A 1009 11.68 -27.97 -4.71
CA GLY A 1009 11.27 -29.01 -3.76
C GLY A 1009 10.79 -28.52 -2.38
N ASP A 1010 10.77 -27.21 -2.14
CA ASP A 1010 10.34 -26.62 -0.87
C ASP A 1010 8.82 -26.34 -0.81
N ASP A 1011 8.10 -26.42 -1.95
CA ASP A 1011 6.66 -26.12 -2.01
C ASP A 1011 5.74 -27.33 -1.72
N VAL A 1012 6.29 -28.54 -1.57
CA VAL A 1012 5.47 -29.78 -1.44
C VAL A 1012 5.08 -30.09 0.02
N THR A 1013 5.68 -29.45 1.02
CA THR A 1013 5.33 -29.67 2.45
C THR A 1013 4.23 -28.75 2.98
N ALA A 1014 3.71 -27.81 2.18
CA ALA A 1014 2.64 -26.90 2.59
C ALA A 1014 1.23 -27.44 2.32
N THR A 1015 0.94 -28.69 2.65
CA THR A 1015 -0.44 -29.14 2.90
C THR A 1015 -0.70 -29.13 4.40
N GLY A 1016 -0.79 -27.92 4.96
CA GLY A 1016 -1.12 -27.71 6.37
C GLY A 1016 -0.68 -26.33 6.85
N SER A 1017 -1.67 -25.49 7.19
CA SER A 1017 -1.58 -24.13 7.73
C SER A 1017 -1.29 -23.00 6.73
N ASN A 1018 -2.31 -22.15 6.55
CA ASN A 1018 -2.20 -20.82 5.94
C ASN A 1018 -1.29 -19.95 6.82
N GLY A 1019 0.00 -19.90 6.49
CA GLY A 1019 0.95 -18.94 7.02
C GLY A 1019 1.64 -18.24 5.86
N GLY A 1020 1.18 -17.04 5.52
CA GLY A 1020 1.76 -16.23 4.46
C GLY A 1020 3.18 -15.79 4.80
N THR A 1021 4.16 -16.54 4.33
CA THR A 1021 5.52 -16.03 4.10
C THR A 1021 5.78 -16.13 2.61
N THR A 1022 5.31 -15.12 1.87
CA THR A 1022 5.76 -14.93 0.49
C THR A 1022 7.24 -14.58 0.54
N ALA A 1023 8.11 -15.53 0.23
CA ALA A 1023 9.48 -15.22 -0.15
C ALA A 1023 9.41 -14.21 -1.30
N THR A 1024 9.84 -12.98 -1.05
CA THR A 1024 9.92 -11.91 -2.05
C THR A 1024 10.95 -12.32 -3.10
N ARG A 1025 10.47 -12.92 -4.20
CA ARG A 1025 11.28 -13.15 -5.41
C ARG A 1025 11.74 -11.80 -5.94
N LEU A 1026 13.05 -11.59 -6.05
CA LEU A 1026 13.63 -10.35 -6.58
C LEU A 1026 13.52 -10.37 -8.11
N ALA A 1027 13.19 -9.23 -8.73
CA ALA A 1027 13.02 -9.13 -10.19
C ALA A 1027 13.93 -8.03 -10.75
N LEU A 1028 14.82 -8.37 -11.69
CA LEU A 1028 15.69 -7.40 -12.35
C LEU A 1028 14.89 -6.51 -13.32
N VAL A 1029 14.82 -5.21 -13.04
CA VAL A 1029 14.10 -4.21 -13.86
C VAL A 1029 15.08 -3.30 -14.61
N LYS A 1030 14.70 -2.93 -15.84
CA LYS A 1030 15.45 -2.00 -16.68
C LYS A 1030 15.00 -0.56 -16.39
N VAL A 1031 15.88 0.26 -15.82
CA VAL A 1031 15.61 1.66 -15.48
C VAL A 1031 16.19 2.58 -16.56
N PHE A 1032 15.34 3.37 -17.20
CA PHE A 1032 15.77 4.33 -18.23
C PHE A 1032 15.95 5.72 -17.65
N GLN A 1033 17.13 6.32 -17.85
CA GLN A 1033 17.38 7.73 -17.56
C GLN A 1033 17.47 8.48 -18.91
N GLY A 1034 16.32 8.93 -19.42
CA GLY A 1034 16.20 9.53 -20.75
C GLY A 1034 16.16 8.53 -21.92
N ARG A 1035 16.17 9.03 -23.17
CA ARG A 1035 15.98 8.20 -24.39
C ARG A 1035 17.15 7.26 -24.74
N HIS A 1036 18.33 7.42 -24.12
CA HIS A 1036 19.56 6.72 -24.54
C HIS A 1036 20.33 6.01 -23.41
N HIS A 1037 19.97 6.19 -22.13
CA HIS A 1037 20.67 5.53 -21.02
C HIS A 1037 19.81 4.47 -20.34
N CYS A 1038 20.25 3.22 -20.44
CA CYS A 1038 19.66 2.06 -19.78
C CYS A 1038 20.55 1.64 -18.60
N LYS A 1039 20.01 1.80 -17.39
CA LYS A 1039 20.47 1.18 -16.13
C LYS A 1039 19.63 -0.07 -15.84
N VAL A 1040 20.13 -0.94 -15.00
CA VAL A 1040 19.43 -2.15 -14.54
C VAL A 1040 19.46 -2.13 -13.01
N ALA A 1041 18.35 -2.44 -12.36
CA ALA A 1041 18.21 -2.48 -10.90
C ALA A 1041 17.49 -3.77 -10.49
N TYR A 1042 17.77 -4.29 -9.30
CA TYR A 1042 17.01 -5.37 -8.67
C TYR A 1042 15.76 -4.82 -7.97
#